data_AF-A0A194XF64-F1
#
_entry.id   AF-A0A194XF64-F1
#
_cell.length_a   1.000
_cell.length_b   1.000
_cell.length_c   1.000
_cell.angle_alpha   90.00
_cell.angle_beta   90.00
_cell.angle_gamma   90.00
#
_symmetry.space_group_name_H-M   'P 1'
#
loop_
_entity.id
_entity.type
_entity.pdbx_description
1 polymer ?
#
loop_
_entity_poly.entity_id
_entity_poly.type
_entity_poly.pdbx_seq_one_letter_code
_entity_poly.pdbx_strand_id
1 'polypeptide(L)'
;MAALVGEDSLLRQLTSWQILFIAIGGTVGIGFATTSGEVLAISGPGGLLIAFAVVGLVTIFVMEGISEMIVLWPIPNAMMEFVAAFVDRDLAVIVGIAYWYTNAVTLAAIIIGAADLLDYWDISFPILNVVFVAFLLGVLGINAFGVKVFGWVELAGGIIKVLLVTTIFIIMICINAGVLGTGQRIGAEYFADGVRNNPEVAHSHIEAVLMCIPLAIFSYIGVELITVTAFEARTNRELQFPSKHIAVIIFVIYMVSIGGFAANIEWFNQNLPQFLSQDRINVTAIPAANLNSTLGHFPRSWQVLPNLHNITAAPVVAVMEAGVPVLPGLLIGFLIYSGMSAANTALYVSSRTLYGLTRQLRQDDDRFVKRTIAKLNTVSPKTRVPIWALIFSCFIFAGWLPFAHFQSSFTQEELKQTLVAIGSVSCVLVWASQCLAFIQYNKWLWKHKQRLRDHQTMNRFDRWHPRGFSTYLVSLQPFPAYAGLISCLIIVVVLNAISMINGEKLLFKALVNYLGPAILITIFTILKIVRRRTPGWVTLGDFAQLRETLLRLDGLIEGGRPITPPEEQGGNVPQLNYNPPYGGNMGPPPVNYGSGYQNNGYAVPPYQNGTVIPPRPNPSPAAGFAMPPTAAQIERQGQGQNSQNHPSYQSLDPRSQSPNADYELHEFGSPVSPVGQDTYSEVHSESATSDVRHGSMVSTMDERLTPGLGYARNDAFLDAGYPRQPQRGELS
;
A
#
# COMPACT_ATOMS: atom_id res chain seq x y z
N MET A 1 37.67 11.23 12.20
CA MET A 1 37.04 10.18 13.03
C MET A 1 35.75 9.71 12.36
N ALA A 2 35.82 8.76 11.42
CA ALA A 2 34.65 8.28 10.66
C ALA A 2 34.72 6.76 10.35
N ALA A 3 35.54 6.02 11.09
CA ALA A 3 36.00 4.67 10.74
C ALA A 3 35.71 3.60 11.82
N LEU A 4 34.74 3.85 12.69
CA LEU A 4 34.27 2.89 13.71
C LEU A 4 32.73 2.74 13.74
N VAL A 5 32.04 3.15 12.67
CA VAL A 5 30.68 2.64 12.41
C VAL A 5 30.86 1.19 11.95
N GLY A 6 30.44 0.24 12.79
CA GLY A 6 30.79 -1.19 12.63
C GLY A 6 30.42 -1.77 11.27
N GLU A 7 31.28 -2.65 10.75
CA GLU A 7 31.20 -3.16 9.38
C GLU A 7 29.94 -3.99 9.06
N ASP A 8 29.18 -4.40 10.07
CA ASP A 8 27.97 -5.22 9.93
C ASP A 8 26.67 -4.38 9.75
N SER A 9 26.79 -3.08 9.43
CA SER A 9 25.67 -2.13 9.40
C SER A 9 25.31 -1.60 8.00
N LEU A 10 24.04 -1.18 7.84
CA LEU A 10 23.51 -0.58 6.61
C LEU A 10 24.03 0.86 6.42
N LEU A 11 24.15 1.30 5.17
CA LEU A 11 24.73 2.60 4.82
C LEU A 11 23.74 3.77 4.98
N ARG A 12 24.15 4.80 5.71
CA ARG A 12 23.41 6.07 5.84
C ARG A 12 23.69 7.03 4.70
N GLN A 13 22.88 6.97 3.64
CA GLN A 13 23.09 7.73 2.41
C GLN A 13 21.82 8.33 1.77
N LEU A 14 20.61 7.99 2.26
CA LEU A 14 19.37 8.54 1.70
C LEU A 14 19.16 10.02 2.08
N THR A 15 18.65 10.81 1.14
CA THR A 15 18.28 12.23 1.30
C THR A 15 16.77 12.43 1.41
N SER A 16 16.35 13.62 1.86
CA SER A 16 14.94 14.00 2.08
C SER A 16 14.02 13.61 0.94
N TRP A 17 14.38 13.98 -0.29
CA TRP A 17 13.56 13.69 -1.47
C TRP A 17 13.50 12.20 -1.80
N GLN A 18 14.61 11.47 -1.64
CA GLN A 18 14.63 10.01 -1.84
C GLN A 18 13.74 9.31 -0.80
N ILE A 19 13.81 9.70 0.47
CA ILE A 19 12.97 9.15 1.55
C ILE A 19 11.48 9.42 1.28
N LEU A 20 11.13 10.65 0.89
CA LEU A 20 9.75 11.02 0.55
C LEU A 20 9.24 10.21 -0.65
N PHE A 21 10.01 10.13 -1.75
CA PHE A 21 9.57 9.43 -2.95
C PHE A 21 9.64 7.90 -2.85
N ILE A 22 10.46 7.32 -1.96
CA ILE A 22 10.34 5.89 -1.57
C ILE A 22 9.00 5.66 -0.86
N ALA A 23 8.61 6.51 0.09
CA ALA A 23 7.34 6.35 0.80
C ALA A 23 6.13 6.61 -0.12
N ILE A 24 6.15 7.66 -0.95
CA ILE A 24 5.12 7.89 -1.97
C ILE A 24 5.09 6.72 -2.97
N GLY A 25 6.25 6.27 -3.46
CA GLY A 25 6.36 5.18 -4.43
C GLY A 25 5.90 3.82 -3.89
N GLY A 26 6.14 3.53 -2.61
CA GLY A 26 5.64 2.32 -1.96
C GLY A 26 4.14 2.34 -1.70
N THR A 27 3.57 3.51 -1.39
CA THR A 27 2.12 3.67 -1.13
C THR A 27 1.32 3.75 -2.43
N VAL A 28 1.74 4.62 -3.35
CA VAL A 28 1.08 4.84 -4.65
C VAL A 28 1.47 3.70 -5.60
N GLY A 29 0.60 2.69 -5.64
CA GLY A 29 0.70 1.53 -6.51
C GLY A 29 -0.65 1.13 -7.12
N ILE A 30 -0.65 0.01 -7.82
CA ILE A 30 -1.84 -0.58 -8.45
C ILE A 30 -3.01 -0.79 -7.47
N GLY A 31 -2.73 -1.13 -6.20
CA GLY A 31 -3.73 -1.38 -5.16
C GLY A 31 -4.71 -0.22 -4.97
N PHE A 32 -4.25 1.03 -5.07
CA PHE A 32 -5.13 2.20 -5.02
C PHE A 32 -6.16 2.20 -6.15
N ALA A 33 -5.75 1.85 -7.38
CA ALA A 33 -6.62 1.85 -8.55
C ALA A 33 -7.60 0.67 -8.55
N THR A 34 -7.23 -0.48 -7.97
CA THR A 34 -8.13 -1.64 -7.86
C THR A 34 -9.11 -1.49 -6.70
N THR A 35 -8.61 -1.20 -5.50
CA THR A 35 -9.41 -1.08 -4.27
C THR A 35 -10.40 0.10 -4.34
N SER A 36 -10.08 1.20 -5.04
CA SER A 36 -11.06 2.27 -5.25
C SER A 36 -12.21 1.87 -6.18
N GLY A 37 -11.99 0.95 -7.14
CA GLY A 37 -13.06 0.38 -7.95
C GLY A 37 -13.92 -0.60 -7.15
N GLU A 38 -13.29 -1.46 -6.35
CA GLU A 38 -13.95 -2.45 -5.50
C GLU A 38 -14.86 -1.77 -4.45
N VAL A 39 -14.34 -0.74 -3.77
CA VAL A 39 -15.11 0.08 -2.83
C VAL A 39 -16.24 0.87 -3.52
N LEU A 40 -16.05 1.32 -4.76
CA LEU A 40 -17.10 1.98 -5.55
C LEU A 40 -18.27 1.03 -5.83
N ALA A 41 -17.97 -0.17 -6.32
CA ALA A 41 -18.98 -1.21 -6.62
C ALA A 41 -19.78 -1.65 -5.39
N ILE A 42 -19.16 -1.63 -4.21
CA ILE A 42 -19.81 -1.98 -2.95
C ILE A 42 -20.68 -0.86 -2.41
N SER A 43 -20.19 0.40 -2.38
CA SER A 43 -20.72 1.46 -1.51
C SER A 43 -21.14 2.77 -2.22
N GLY A 44 -21.00 2.83 -3.55
CA GLY A 44 -21.27 4.02 -4.34
C GLY A 44 -20.22 5.14 -4.15
N PRO A 45 -20.34 6.24 -4.93
CA PRO A 45 -19.31 7.29 -5.00
C PRO A 45 -19.12 8.04 -3.68
N GLY A 46 -20.20 8.29 -2.94
CA GLY A 46 -20.16 8.88 -1.60
C GLY A 46 -19.60 7.91 -0.56
N GLY A 47 -19.88 6.61 -0.68
CA GLY A 47 -19.31 5.60 0.22
C GLY A 47 -17.80 5.46 0.04
N LEU A 48 -17.33 5.47 -1.21
CA LEU A 48 -15.92 5.51 -1.59
C LEU A 48 -15.19 6.72 -0.98
N LEU A 49 -15.76 7.91 -1.12
CA LEU A 49 -15.21 9.13 -0.53
C LEU A 49 -15.12 9.04 1.00
N ILE A 50 -16.16 8.54 1.68
CA ILE A 50 -16.17 8.41 3.15
C ILE A 50 -15.13 7.37 3.61
N ALA A 51 -15.08 6.20 2.98
CA ALA A 51 -14.18 5.12 3.39
C ALA A 51 -12.71 5.55 3.30
N PHE A 52 -12.28 6.12 2.16
CA PHE A 52 -10.91 6.60 2.00
C PHE A 52 -10.61 7.85 2.83
N ALA A 53 -11.58 8.72 3.08
CA ALA A 53 -11.40 9.87 3.96
C ALA A 53 -11.15 9.45 5.42
N VAL A 54 -11.95 8.49 5.93
CA VAL A 54 -11.80 7.95 7.29
C VAL A 54 -10.43 7.29 7.45
N VAL A 55 -10.02 6.40 6.55
CA VAL A 55 -8.70 5.75 6.63
C VAL A 55 -7.56 6.76 6.54
N GLY A 56 -7.66 7.75 5.66
CA GLY A 56 -6.64 8.79 5.51
C GLY A 56 -6.47 9.65 6.77
N LEU A 57 -7.57 10.02 7.43
CA LEU A 57 -7.53 10.72 8.72
C LEU A 57 -6.91 9.86 9.83
N VAL A 58 -7.24 8.56 9.89
CA VAL A 58 -6.61 7.61 10.83
C VAL A 58 -5.11 7.51 10.55
N THR A 59 -4.72 7.42 9.28
CA THR A 59 -3.30 7.36 8.87
C THR A 59 -2.55 8.64 9.27
N ILE A 60 -3.14 9.83 9.09
CA ILE A 60 -2.57 11.08 9.59
C ILE A 60 -2.40 11.05 11.12
N PHE A 61 -3.39 10.59 11.87
CA PHE A 61 -3.34 10.50 13.33
C PHE A 61 -2.27 9.51 13.85
N VAL A 62 -2.11 8.36 13.19
CA VAL A 62 -1.03 7.40 13.44
C VAL A 62 0.34 8.03 13.18
N MET A 63 0.49 8.64 12.00
CA MET A 63 1.77 9.15 11.52
C MET A 63 2.26 10.38 12.30
N GLU A 64 1.37 11.21 12.84
CA GLU A 64 1.73 12.29 13.77
C GLU A 64 2.52 11.79 14.99
N GLY A 65 2.20 10.60 15.53
CA GLY A 65 2.95 9.99 16.63
C GLY A 65 4.27 9.36 16.18
N ILE A 66 4.23 8.57 15.10
CA ILE A 66 5.41 7.90 14.52
C ILE A 66 6.49 8.93 14.12
N SER A 67 6.09 10.01 13.45
CA SER A 67 6.99 11.04 12.93
C SER A 67 7.72 11.81 14.04
N GLU A 68 7.09 12.04 15.20
CA GLU A 68 7.77 12.62 16.36
C GLU A 68 8.88 11.72 16.93
N MET A 69 8.69 10.39 16.91
CA MET A 69 9.65 9.44 17.46
C MET A 69 10.77 9.11 16.47
N ILE A 70 10.48 8.99 15.17
CA ILE A 70 11.47 8.57 14.17
C ILE A 70 12.52 9.63 13.84
N VAL A 71 12.14 10.92 13.85
CA VAL A 71 13.08 12.04 13.66
C VAL A 71 14.03 12.17 14.85
N LEU A 72 13.56 11.79 16.05
CA LEU A 72 14.34 11.76 17.29
C LEU A 72 15.28 10.54 17.32
N TRP A 73 14.78 9.36 16.97
CA TRP A 73 15.51 8.08 16.97
C TRP A 73 15.46 7.37 15.60
N PRO A 74 16.38 7.71 14.67
CA PRO A 74 16.57 6.98 13.41
C PRO A 74 17.34 5.66 13.63
N ILE A 75 16.68 4.75 14.37
CA ILE A 75 17.21 3.47 14.83
C ILE A 75 16.77 2.31 13.91
N PRO A 76 17.52 1.19 13.86
CA PRO A 76 17.14 0.07 13.01
C PRO A 76 15.85 -0.58 13.54
N ASN A 77 14.92 -0.91 12.63
CA ASN A 77 13.64 -1.54 12.97
C ASN A 77 12.83 -0.76 14.03
N ALA A 78 12.76 0.57 13.89
CA ALA A 78 12.23 1.49 14.90
C ALA A 78 10.85 1.10 15.46
N MET A 79 9.93 0.61 14.60
CA MET A 79 8.61 0.14 15.03
C MET A 79 8.67 -0.95 16.12
N MET A 80 9.62 -1.89 15.99
CA MET A 80 9.85 -2.93 16.99
C MET A 80 10.48 -2.35 18.25
N GLU A 81 11.57 -1.58 18.13
CA GLU A 81 12.30 -1.07 19.30
C GLU A 81 11.48 -0.05 20.11
N PHE A 82 10.60 0.75 19.49
CA PHE A 82 9.67 1.64 20.21
C PHE A 82 8.65 0.85 21.05
N VAL A 83 8.06 -0.22 20.50
CA VAL A 83 7.16 -1.11 21.25
C VAL A 83 7.92 -1.87 22.35
N ALA A 84 9.17 -2.27 22.10
CA ALA A 84 10.03 -2.95 23.07
C ALA A 84 10.53 -2.02 24.20
N ALA A 85 10.53 -0.71 23.98
CA ALA A 85 10.92 0.30 24.96
C ALA A 85 9.75 0.80 25.81
N PHE A 86 8.57 0.99 25.22
CA PHE A 86 7.44 1.68 25.87
C PHE A 86 6.20 0.82 26.12
N VAL A 87 6.11 -0.41 25.60
CA VAL A 87 4.91 -1.27 25.70
C VAL A 87 5.24 -2.66 26.24
N ASP A 88 5.84 -3.56 25.45
CA ASP A 88 6.14 -4.95 25.83
C ASP A 88 7.15 -5.58 24.84
N ARG A 89 8.13 -6.33 25.36
CA ARG A 89 9.22 -6.91 24.53
C ARG A 89 8.80 -8.09 23.66
N ASP A 90 7.75 -8.82 24.06
CA ASP A 90 7.24 -9.96 23.29
C ASP A 90 6.25 -9.46 22.22
N LEU A 91 5.43 -8.46 22.54
CA LEU A 91 4.61 -7.75 21.55
C LEU A 91 5.46 -7.12 20.45
N ALA A 92 6.62 -6.54 20.80
CA ALA A 92 7.54 -5.97 19.83
C ALA A 92 8.03 -6.98 18.77
N VAL A 93 8.29 -8.22 19.16
CA VAL A 93 8.66 -9.30 18.23
C VAL A 93 7.49 -9.60 17.27
N ILE A 94 6.26 -9.62 17.78
CA ILE A 94 5.05 -9.83 16.96
C ILE A 94 4.83 -8.67 15.99
N VAL A 95 5.01 -7.42 16.43
CA VAL A 95 4.93 -6.22 15.58
C VAL A 95 5.96 -6.26 14.45
N GLY A 96 7.21 -6.64 14.75
CA GLY A 96 8.24 -6.80 13.73
C GLY A 96 7.90 -7.92 12.72
N ILE A 97 7.41 -9.07 13.19
CA ILE A 97 6.96 -10.18 12.33
C ILE A 97 5.77 -9.76 11.45
N ALA A 98 4.76 -9.11 12.04
CA ALA A 98 3.58 -8.62 11.33
C ALA A 98 3.96 -7.61 10.25
N TYR A 99 4.87 -6.69 10.52
CA TYR A 99 5.31 -5.69 9.55
C TYR A 99 6.20 -6.26 8.44
N TRP A 100 7.05 -7.24 8.75
CA TRP A 100 7.81 -8.01 7.75
C TRP A 100 6.88 -8.76 6.80
N TYR A 101 5.92 -9.50 7.38
CA TYR A 101 4.88 -10.25 6.70
C TYR A 101 4.03 -9.34 5.81
N THR A 102 3.53 -8.21 6.35
CA THR A 102 2.71 -7.20 5.63
C THR A 102 3.37 -6.81 4.31
N ASN A 103 4.64 -6.40 4.36
CA ASN A 103 5.37 -5.95 3.18
C ASN A 103 5.67 -7.09 2.19
N ALA A 104 5.94 -8.30 2.69
CA ALA A 104 6.20 -9.46 1.83
C ALA A 104 4.94 -9.99 1.13
N VAL A 105 3.78 -9.90 1.78
CA VAL A 105 2.47 -10.22 1.21
C VAL A 105 1.96 -9.10 0.29
N THR A 106 2.29 -7.84 0.57
CA THR A 106 2.02 -6.72 -0.35
C THR A 106 2.80 -6.88 -1.66
N LEU A 107 4.06 -7.34 -1.60
CA LEU A 107 4.82 -7.75 -2.78
C LEU A 107 4.08 -8.83 -3.60
N ALA A 108 3.58 -9.88 -2.96
CA ALA A 108 2.80 -10.95 -3.62
C ALA A 108 1.53 -10.42 -4.30
N ALA A 109 0.67 -9.72 -3.54
CA ALA A 109 -0.61 -9.20 -4.01
C ALA A 109 -0.47 -8.21 -5.18
N ILE A 110 0.55 -7.35 -5.15
CA ILE A 110 0.80 -6.36 -6.20
C ILE A 110 1.24 -7.01 -7.52
N ILE A 111 1.99 -8.12 -7.48
CA ILE A 111 2.39 -8.81 -8.73
C ILE A 111 1.22 -9.59 -9.32
N ILE A 112 0.38 -10.23 -8.49
CA ILE A 112 -0.86 -10.86 -8.97
C ILE A 112 -1.74 -9.80 -9.64
N GLY A 113 -1.98 -8.66 -8.98
CA GLY A 113 -2.72 -7.54 -9.57
C GLY A 113 -2.13 -7.03 -10.89
N ALA A 114 -0.80 -7.04 -11.03
CA ALA A 114 -0.14 -6.66 -12.29
C ALA A 114 -0.26 -7.75 -13.37
N ALA A 115 -0.40 -9.02 -13.01
CA ALA A 115 -0.69 -10.11 -13.93
C ALA A 115 -2.15 -10.06 -14.41
N ASP A 116 -3.12 -9.78 -13.54
CA ASP A 116 -4.53 -9.58 -13.91
C ASP A 116 -4.71 -8.44 -14.93
N LEU A 117 -3.83 -7.44 -14.90
CA LEU A 117 -3.81 -6.34 -15.87
C LEU A 117 -3.16 -6.72 -17.22
N LEU A 118 -2.36 -7.78 -17.29
CA LEU A 118 -1.78 -8.26 -18.56
C LEU A 118 -2.80 -9.04 -19.42
N ASP A 119 -3.90 -9.48 -18.80
CA ASP A 119 -5.05 -10.14 -19.45
C ASP A 119 -5.63 -9.29 -20.60
N TYR A 120 -5.51 -7.96 -20.52
CA TYR A 120 -5.92 -7.00 -21.56
C TYR A 120 -5.24 -7.24 -22.94
N TRP A 121 -4.07 -7.88 -22.97
CA TRP A 121 -3.36 -8.23 -24.19
C TRP A 121 -3.41 -9.74 -24.52
N ASP A 122 -4.30 -10.51 -23.87
CA ASP A 122 -4.49 -11.95 -24.09
C ASP A 122 -3.16 -12.76 -24.02
N ILE A 123 -2.35 -12.43 -23.01
CA ILE A 123 -1.00 -12.98 -22.87
C ILE A 123 -1.05 -14.40 -22.29
N SER A 124 -0.86 -15.39 -23.16
CA SER A 124 -0.81 -16.81 -22.80
C SER A 124 0.01 -17.10 -21.52
N PHE A 125 -0.54 -17.95 -20.66
CA PHE A 125 -0.02 -18.29 -19.34
C PHE A 125 1.49 -18.63 -19.28
N PRO A 126 2.10 -19.37 -20.25
CA PRO A 126 3.55 -19.62 -20.22
C PRO A 126 4.39 -18.34 -20.34
N ILE A 127 3.96 -17.37 -21.15
CA ILE A 127 4.65 -16.09 -21.33
C ILE A 127 4.49 -15.24 -20.06
N LEU A 128 3.29 -15.21 -19.48
CA LEU A 128 3.00 -14.48 -18.24
C LEU A 128 3.89 -14.96 -17.08
N ASN A 129 4.10 -16.27 -16.94
CA ASN A 129 5.03 -16.84 -15.94
C ASN A 129 6.49 -16.44 -16.18
N VAL A 130 6.95 -16.37 -17.45
CA VAL A 130 8.30 -15.90 -17.78
C VAL A 130 8.46 -14.41 -17.44
N VAL A 131 7.46 -13.58 -17.75
CA VAL A 131 7.44 -12.14 -17.39
C VAL A 131 7.49 -11.95 -15.88
N PHE A 132 6.71 -12.73 -15.11
CA PHE A 132 6.71 -12.70 -13.65
C PHE A 132 8.11 -13.03 -13.08
N VAL A 133 8.72 -14.13 -13.53
CA VAL A 133 10.04 -14.56 -13.02
C VAL A 133 11.13 -13.56 -13.41
N ALA A 134 11.10 -13.02 -14.63
CA ALA A 134 11.99 -11.95 -15.05
C ALA A 134 11.83 -10.68 -14.19
N PHE A 135 10.60 -10.32 -13.82
CA PHE A 135 10.33 -9.20 -12.91
C PHE A 135 10.91 -9.45 -11.50
N LEU A 136 10.69 -10.62 -10.90
CA LEU A 136 11.26 -10.95 -9.59
C LEU A 136 12.78 -10.88 -9.57
N LEU A 137 13.44 -11.39 -10.61
CA LEU A 137 14.89 -11.27 -10.78
C LEU A 137 15.32 -9.80 -10.94
N GLY A 138 14.52 -8.99 -11.62
CA GLY A 138 14.70 -7.54 -11.74
C GLY A 138 14.70 -6.81 -10.39
N VAL A 139 13.67 -6.98 -9.56
CA VAL A 139 13.59 -6.31 -8.25
C VAL A 139 14.59 -6.83 -7.23
N LEU A 140 14.94 -8.12 -7.29
CA LEU A 140 16.07 -8.68 -6.55
C LEU A 140 17.39 -8.01 -6.97
N GLY A 141 17.61 -7.82 -8.27
CA GLY A 141 18.77 -7.11 -8.81
C GLY A 141 18.85 -5.67 -8.33
N ILE A 142 17.79 -4.87 -8.54
CA ILE A 142 17.70 -3.46 -8.14
C ILE A 142 17.99 -3.30 -6.64
N ASN A 143 17.41 -4.15 -5.79
CA ASN A 143 17.65 -4.11 -4.35
C ASN A 143 19.09 -4.48 -3.95
N ALA A 144 19.79 -5.32 -4.71
CA ALA A 144 21.14 -5.78 -4.38
C ALA A 144 22.24 -4.73 -4.61
N PHE A 145 22.04 -3.79 -5.55
CA PHE A 145 23.05 -2.80 -5.97
C PHE A 145 23.37 -1.69 -4.95
N GLY A 146 22.71 -1.68 -3.78
CA GLY A 146 23.02 -0.78 -2.67
C GLY A 146 22.09 0.44 -2.58
N VAL A 147 21.89 0.88 -1.34
CA VAL A 147 20.87 1.88 -0.96
C VAL A 147 20.90 3.18 -1.79
N LYS A 148 22.09 3.69 -2.15
CA LYS A 148 22.20 4.93 -2.92
C LYS A 148 21.66 4.78 -4.34
N VAL A 149 21.88 3.63 -4.98
CA VAL A 149 21.34 3.34 -6.32
C VAL A 149 19.82 3.17 -6.23
N PHE A 150 19.37 2.33 -5.29
CA PHE A 150 17.95 2.13 -4.99
C PHE A 150 17.20 3.45 -4.77
N GLY A 151 17.73 4.33 -3.92
CA GLY A 151 17.12 5.63 -3.62
C GLY A 151 17.10 6.61 -4.80
N TRP A 152 17.95 6.46 -5.82
CA TRP A 152 17.82 7.23 -7.07
C TRP A 152 16.79 6.61 -8.01
N VAL A 153 16.68 5.27 -8.06
CA VAL A 153 15.66 4.57 -8.85
C VAL A 153 14.25 4.88 -8.34
N GLU A 154 13.99 4.77 -7.03
CA GLU A 154 12.68 5.09 -6.46
C GLU A 154 12.40 6.60 -6.43
N LEU A 155 13.41 7.48 -6.41
CA LEU A 155 13.20 8.92 -6.61
C LEU A 155 12.70 9.21 -8.03
N ALA A 156 13.36 8.66 -9.05
CA ALA A 156 12.93 8.83 -10.44
C ALA A 156 11.55 8.19 -10.69
N GLY A 157 11.34 6.97 -10.21
CA GLY A 157 10.07 6.25 -10.34
C GLY A 157 8.92 6.88 -9.55
N GLY A 158 9.19 7.40 -8.36
CA GLY A 158 8.23 8.15 -7.56
C GLY A 158 7.80 9.46 -8.23
N ILE A 159 8.71 10.19 -8.89
CA ILE A 159 8.37 11.37 -9.69
C ILE A 159 7.47 10.97 -10.86
N ILE A 160 7.82 9.90 -11.59
CA ILE A 160 6.98 9.36 -12.68
C ILE A 160 5.59 8.99 -12.15
N LYS A 161 5.49 8.29 -11.02
CA LYS A 161 4.20 7.93 -10.38
C LYS A 161 3.32 9.14 -10.04
N VAL A 162 3.89 10.19 -9.46
CA VAL A 162 3.13 11.42 -9.15
C VAL A 162 2.66 12.12 -10.43
N LEU A 163 3.47 12.15 -11.49
CA LEU A 163 3.05 12.64 -12.80
C LEU A 163 1.94 11.77 -13.42
N LEU A 164 2.03 10.45 -13.30
CA LEU A 164 1.00 9.51 -13.78
C LEU A 164 -0.35 9.71 -13.09
N VAL A 165 -0.37 9.80 -11.75
CA VAL A 165 -1.61 10.06 -11.00
C VAL A 165 -2.19 11.44 -11.30
N THR A 166 -1.33 12.45 -11.46
CA THR A 166 -1.74 13.80 -11.91
C THR A 166 -2.35 13.75 -13.32
N THR A 167 -1.76 12.98 -14.24
CA THR A 167 -2.25 12.81 -15.61
C THR A 167 -3.59 12.08 -15.64
N ILE A 168 -3.74 11.02 -14.84
CA ILE A 168 -5.02 10.31 -14.65
C ILE A 168 -6.10 11.28 -14.15
N PHE A 169 -5.80 12.13 -13.16
CA PHE A 169 -6.76 13.12 -12.65
C PHE A 169 -7.16 14.15 -13.71
N ILE A 170 -6.23 14.62 -14.55
CA ILE A 170 -6.53 15.50 -15.69
C ILE A 170 -7.43 14.79 -16.71
N ILE A 171 -7.16 13.51 -17.03
CA ILE A 171 -8.00 12.69 -17.90
C ILE A 171 -9.43 12.56 -17.34
N MET A 172 -9.59 12.34 -16.03
CA MET A 172 -10.90 12.32 -15.36
C MET A 172 -11.65 13.66 -15.46
N ILE A 173 -10.95 14.79 -15.50
CA ILE A 173 -11.60 16.10 -15.74
C ILE A 173 -12.06 16.21 -17.20
N CYS A 174 -11.22 15.82 -18.16
CA CYS A 174 -11.51 15.91 -19.59
C CYS A 174 -12.68 15.00 -20.01
N ILE A 175 -12.79 13.80 -19.43
CA ILE A 175 -13.92 12.87 -19.67
C ILE A 175 -15.20 13.45 -19.07
N ASN A 176 -15.21 13.83 -17.79
CA ASN A 176 -16.39 14.40 -17.13
C ASN A 176 -16.93 15.64 -17.88
N ALA A 177 -16.04 16.49 -18.38
CA ALA A 177 -16.38 17.67 -19.17
C ALA A 177 -16.93 17.38 -20.59
N GLY A 178 -16.84 16.14 -21.08
CA GLY A 178 -17.20 15.76 -22.46
C GLY A 178 -16.16 16.18 -23.52
N VAL A 179 -14.97 16.60 -23.10
CA VAL A 179 -13.88 17.04 -24.01
C VAL A 179 -13.12 15.84 -24.59
N LEU A 180 -13.15 14.69 -23.91
CA LEU A 180 -12.43 13.48 -24.24
C LEU A 180 -13.38 12.28 -24.18
N GLY A 181 -13.60 11.61 -25.32
CA GLY A 181 -14.49 10.46 -25.43
C GLY A 181 -15.71 10.73 -26.30
N THR A 182 -16.89 10.25 -25.89
CA THR A 182 -18.15 10.28 -26.65
C THR A 182 -18.76 11.68 -26.90
N GLY A 183 -18.12 12.76 -26.44
CA GLY A 183 -18.61 14.13 -26.52
C GLY A 183 -19.75 14.45 -25.54
N GLN A 184 -20.25 13.46 -24.79
CA GLN A 184 -21.30 13.66 -23.78
C GLN A 184 -20.68 14.06 -22.44
N ARG A 185 -21.22 15.11 -21.82
CA ARG A 185 -20.83 15.55 -20.48
C ARG A 185 -21.52 14.70 -19.42
N ILE A 186 -20.77 14.15 -18.47
CA ILE A 186 -21.32 13.42 -17.30
C ILE A 186 -21.72 14.43 -16.20
N GLY A 187 -20.92 15.48 -16.02
CA GLY A 187 -21.14 16.58 -15.09
C GLY A 187 -21.03 16.15 -13.62
N ALA A 188 -22.17 15.73 -13.07
CA ALA A 188 -22.33 15.31 -11.68
C ALA A 188 -23.33 14.15 -11.53
N GLU A 189 -23.74 13.52 -12.65
CA GLU A 189 -24.78 12.48 -12.71
C GLU A 189 -24.48 11.32 -11.75
N TYR A 190 -23.37 10.61 -11.97
CA TYR A 190 -22.95 9.51 -11.09
C TYR A 190 -22.62 10.01 -9.68
N PHE A 191 -21.94 11.15 -9.55
CA PHE A 191 -21.56 11.70 -8.23
C PHE A 191 -22.78 11.98 -7.33
N ALA A 192 -23.93 12.31 -7.92
CA ALA A 192 -25.18 12.59 -7.22
C ALA A 192 -25.84 11.34 -6.58
N ASP A 193 -25.41 10.13 -6.91
CA ASP A 193 -25.85 8.90 -6.22
C ASP A 193 -25.54 8.92 -4.72
N GLY A 194 -24.47 9.61 -4.32
CA GLY A 194 -24.02 9.64 -2.93
C GLY A 194 -23.67 8.24 -2.42
N VAL A 195 -24.21 7.86 -1.25
CA VAL A 195 -23.94 6.56 -0.63
C VAL A 195 -24.97 5.53 -1.10
N ARG A 196 -24.49 4.39 -1.59
CA ARG A 196 -25.29 3.26 -2.08
C ARG A 196 -24.86 1.96 -1.38
N ASN A 197 -25.48 0.83 -1.74
CA ASN A 197 -24.99 -0.51 -1.39
C ASN A 197 -25.29 -1.50 -2.52
N ASN A 198 -24.37 -2.40 -2.81
CA ASN A 198 -24.70 -3.64 -3.54
C ASN A 198 -25.46 -4.59 -2.57
N PRO A 199 -26.75 -4.92 -2.82
CA PRO A 199 -27.55 -5.76 -1.94
C PRO A 199 -27.00 -7.18 -1.79
N GLU A 200 -26.27 -7.70 -2.78
CA GLU A 200 -25.62 -9.02 -2.72
C GLU A 200 -24.41 -9.05 -1.77
N VAL A 201 -23.96 -7.89 -1.27
CA VAL A 201 -22.77 -7.78 -0.39
C VAL A 201 -23.14 -7.21 0.98
N ALA A 202 -23.95 -6.15 1.04
CA ALA A 202 -24.43 -5.53 2.29
C ALA A 202 -25.90 -5.16 2.21
N HIS A 203 -26.63 -5.35 3.32
CA HIS A 203 -28.07 -5.09 3.40
C HIS A 203 -28.44 -3.60 3.52
N SER A 204 -27.49 -2.73 3.88
CA SER A 204 -27.73 -1.30 4.06
C SER A 204 -26.58 -0.40 3.60
N HIS A 205 -26.89 0.87 3.28
CA HIS A 205 -25.90 1.89 2.90
C HIS A 205 -24.80 2.09 3.97
N ILE A 206 -25.15 2.05 5.26
CA ILE A 206 -24.18 2.27 6.36
C ILE A 206 -23.23 1.08 6.47
N GLU A 207 -23.76 -0.14 6.43
CA GLU A 207 -23.01 -1.40 6.44
C GLU A 207 -22.00 -1.48 5.29
N ALA A 208 -22.42 -1.09 4.08
CA ALA A 208 -21.56 -1.03 2.90
C ALA A 208 -20.35 -0.09 3.11
N VAL A 209 -20.57 1.13 3.60
CA VAL A 209 -19.49 2.07 3.92
C VAL A 209 -18.57 1.51 5.02
N LEU A 210 -19.16 0.93 6.07
CA LEU A 210 -18.40 0.44 7.23
C LEU A 210 -17.48 -0.74 6.87
N MET A 211 -17.89 -1.67 6.01
CA MET A 211 -17.00 -2.75 5.54
C MET A 211 -16.00 -2.29 4.46
N CYS A 212 -16.29 -1.22 3.73
CA CYS A 212 -15.32 -0.60 2.83
C CYS A 212 -14.17 0.12 3.55
N ILE A 213 -14.34 0.53 4.82
CA ILE A 213 -13.27 1.20 5.58
C ILE A 213 -12.04 0.28 5.74
N PRO A 214 -12.14 -0.97 6.23
CA PRO A 214 -11.01 -1.91 6.22
C PRO A 214 -10.40 -2.16 4.83
N LEU A 215 -11.25 -2.26 3.80
CA LEU A 215 -10.81 -2.57 2.44
C LEU A 215 -9.91 -1.46 1.86
N ALA A 216 -10.27 -0.19 2.07
CA ALA A 216 -9.49 0.98 1.65
C ALA A 216 -8.07 1.04 2.27
N ILE A 217 -7.79 0.30 3.35
CA ILE A 217 -6.50 0.35 4.07
C ILE A 217 -5.35 -0.19 3.22
N PHE A 218 -5.60 -1.17 2.35
CA PHE A 218 -4.57 -1.70 1.45
C PHE A 218 -3.87 -0.60 0.63
N SER A 219 -4.62 0.44 0.26
CA SER A 219 -4.10 1.59 -0.49
C SER A 219 -3.18 2.49 0.33
N TYR A 220 -3.29 2.48 1.66
CA TYR A 220 -2.52 3.33 2.58
C TYR A 220 -1.34 2.59 3.25
N ILE A 221 -1.17 1.28 3.02
CA ILE A 221 0.08 0.58 3.37
C ILE A 221 1.22 1.24 2.57
N GLY A 222 2.28 1.67 3.24
CA GLY A 222 3.38 2.40 2.60
C GLY A 222 3.68 3.76 3.23
N VAL A 223 2.69 4.43 3.84
CA VAL A 223 2.89 5.77 4.42
C VAL A 223 3.95 5.75 5.53
N GLU A 224 4.01 4.64 6.27
CA GLU A 224 4.93 4.37 7.36
C GLU A 224 6.37 3.95 6.94
N LEU A 225 6.66 3.85 5.64
CA LEU A 225 7.98 3.46 5.09
C LEU A 225 9.13 4.36 5.56
N ILE A 226 8.81 5.60 5.93
CA ILE A 226 9.76 6.54 6.55
C ILE A 226 10.51 5.91 7.73
N THR A 227 9.89 4.96 8.45
CA THR A 227 10.47 4.31 9.64
C THR A 227 11.60 3.32 9.33
N VAL A 228 11.57 2.66 8.16
CA VAL A 228 12.64 1.75 7.73
C VAL A 228 13.74 2.51 7.01
N THR A 229 13.37 3.45 6.14
CA THR A 229 14.35 4.34 5.48
C THR A 229 15.10 5.24 6.47
N ALA A 230 14.56 5.50 7.66
CA ALA A 230 15.19 6.32 8.69
C ALA A 230 16.57 5.82 9.13
N PHE A 231 16.76 4.50 9.24
CA PHE A 231 18.06 3.97 9.62
C PHE A 231 19.12 4.15 8.52
N GLU A 232 18.70 4.24 7.25
CA GLU A 232 19.53 4.49 6.07
C GLU A 232 19.59 5.99 5.66
N ALA A 233 18.95 6.88 6.42
CA ALA A 233 18.98 8.33 6.19
C ALA A 233 20.36 8.93 6.48
N ARG A 234 20.81 9.87 5.63
CA ARG A 234 22.13 10.50 5.74
C ARG A 234 22.30 11.34 7.02
N THR A 235 21.25 12.05 7.46
CA THR A 235 21.20 12.76 8.76
C THR A 235 19.76 12.81 9.28
N ASN A 236 19.56 13.02 10.59
CA ASN A 236 18.22 13.23 11.18
C ASN A 236 17.45 14.39 10.54
N ARG A 237 18.14 15.41 9.99
CA ARG A 237 17.49 16.54 9.30
C ARG A 237 16.80 16.11 8.02
N GLU A 238 17.34 15.11 7.32
CA GLU A 238 16.74 14.57 6.08
C GLU A 238 15.37 13.90 6.32
N LEU A 239 15.09 13.48 7.56
CA LEU A 239 13.81 12.87 7.92
C LEU A 239 12.73 13.90 8.25
N GLN A 240 13.10 15.14 8.56
CA GLN A 240 12.14 16.16 9.02
C GLN A 240 11.08 16.51 7.96
N PHE A 241 11.51 16.71 6.72
CA PHE A 241 10.58 17.05 5.63
C PHE A 241 9.67 15.85 5.25
N PRO A 242 10.17 14.64 4.97
CA PRO A 242 9.31 13.48 4.69
C PRO A 242 8.34 13.15 5.83
N SER A 243 8.84 13.10 7.07
CA SER A 243 8.03 12.72 8.24
C SER A 243 6.92 13.73 8.54
N LYS A 244 7.09 15.01 8.17
CA LYS A 244 6.02 16.01 8.30
C LYS A 244 4.92 15.82 7.25
N HIS A 245 5.30 15.54 6.00
CA HIS A 245 4.39 15.74 4.88
C HIS A 245 3.76 14.46 4.29
N ILE A 246 4.37 13.28 4.44
CA ILE A 246 3.98 12.07 3.71
C ILE A 246 2.48 11.71 3.85
N ALA A 247 1.93 11.66 5.06
CA ALA A 247 0.54 11.26 5.29
C ALA A 247 -0.47 12.26 4.68
N VAL A 248 -0.18 13.56 4.76
CA VAL A 248 -1.03 14.61 4.19
C VAL A 248 -0.93 14.63 2.66
N ILE A 249 0.26 14.38 2.10
CA ILE A 249 0.45 14.26 0.65
C ILE A 249 -0.37 13.10 0.09
N ILE A 250 -0.26 11.90 0.68
CA ILE A 250 -1.01 10.72 0.23
C ILE A 250 -2.53 10.95 0.37
N PHE A 251 -2.98 11.47 1.51
CA PHE A 251 -4.39 11.81 1.72
C PHE A 251 -4.95 12.75 0.64
N VAL A 252 -4.24 13.85 0.34
CA VAL A 252 -4.68 14.81 -0.69
C VAL A 252 -4.68 14.17 -2.08
N ILE A 253 -3.62 13.43 -2.45
CA ILE A 253 -3.55 12.73 -3.75
C ILE A 253 -4.74 11.76 -3.91
N TYR A 254 -5.01 10.94 -2.90
CA TYR A 254 -6.09 9.96 -2.96
C TYR A 254 -7.47 10.59 -2.99
N MET A 255 -7.76 11.57 -2.13
CA MET A 255 -9.06 12.25 -2.14
C MET A 255 -9.34 12.97 -3.46
N VAL A 256 -8.31 13.56 -4.09
CA VAL A 256 -8.42 14.22 -5.40
C VAL A 256 -8.66 13.21 -6.52
N SER A 257 -7.87 12.14 -6.60
CA SER A 257 -8.06 11.10 -7.62
C SER A 257 -9.39 10.34 -7.46
N ILE A 258 -9.81 10.05 -6.23
CA ILE A 258 -11.11 9.42 -5.93
C ILE A 258 -12.28 10.33 -6.32
N GLY A 259 -12.20 11.63 -6.04
CA GLY A 259 -13.19 12.59 -6.53
C GLY A 259 -13.31 12.58 -8.07
N GLY A 260 -12.20 12.32 -8.76
CA GLY A 260 -12.19 12.05 -10.20
C GLY A 260 -12.95 10.77 -10.56
N PHE A 261 -12.64 9.63 -9.93
CA PHE A 261 -13.28 8.34 -10.22
C PHE A 261 -14.79 8.36 -9.91
N ALA A 262 -15.16 8.86 -8.74
CA ALA A 262 -16.54 9.01 -8.27
C ALA A 262 -17.42 9.93 -9.14
N ALA A 263 -16.82 10.75 -10.02
CA ALA A 263 -17.52 11.62 -10.96
C ALA A 263 -17.54 11.10 -12.40
N ASN A 264 -16.84 9.98 -12.70
CA ASN A 264 -16.66 9.47 -14.07
C ASN A 264 -17.05 8.00 -14.26
N ILE A 265 -17.41 7.27 -13.20
CA ILE A 265 -17.74 5.85 -13.24
C ILE A 265 -19.12 5.59 -12.62
N GLU A 266 -19.95 4.85 -13.32
CA GLU A 266 -21.27 4.39 -12.86
C GLU A 266 -21.09 3.21 -11.86
N TRP A 267 -21.61 3.32 -10.63
CA TRP A 267 -21.19 2.43 -9.53
C TRP A 267 -21.61 0.97 -9.68
N PHE A 268 -22.65 0.68 -10.49
CA PHE A 268 -23.11 -0.67 -10.82
C PHE A 268 -22.58 -1.18 -12.18
N ASN A 269 -21.56 -0.52 -12.77
CA ASN A 269 -20.91 -0.99 -13.99
C ASN A 269 -20.31 -2.40 -13.80
N GLN A 270 -20.67 -3.32 -14.69
CA GLN A 270 -20.24 -4.72 -14.64
C GLN A 270 -18.73 -4.92 -14.90
N ASN A 271 -18.02 -3.89 -15.36
CA ASN A 271 -16.57 -3.87 -15.51
C ASN A 271 -15.81 -3.49 -14.21
N LEU A 272 -16.51 -3.12 -13.13
CA LEU A 272 -15.90 -2.87 -11.81
C LEU A 272 -15.55 -4.18 -11.06
N PRO A 273 -14.61 -4.15 -10.09
CA PRO A 273 -14.13 -5.34 -9.38
C PRO A 273 -15.21 -6.03 -8.53
N GLN A 274 -15.11 -7.35 -8.38
CA GLN A 274 -15.93 -8.12 -7.43
C GLN A 274 -15.25 -8.19 -6.05
N PHE A 275 -16.04 -8.44 -5.02
CA PHE A 275 -15.56 -8.59 -3.64
C PHE A 275 -15.75 -10.04 -3.17
N LEU A 276 -14.66 -10.75 -2.85
CA LEU A 276 -14.66 -12.16 -2.42
C LEU A 276 -15.42 -13.10 -3.37
N SER A 277 -15.36 -12.79 -4.66
CA SER A 277 -16.19 -13.36 -5.74
C SER A 277 -17.67 -13.53 -5.35
N GLN A 278 -18.26 -12.50 -4.73
CA GLN A 278 -19.71 -12.32 -4.62
C GLN A 278 -20.25 -11.61 -5.87
N ASP A 279 -21.49 -11.92 -6.24
CA ASP A 279 -22.05 -11.45 -7.50
C ASP A 279 -22.35 -9.94 -7.52
N ARG A 280 -22.24 -9.38 -8.73
CA ARG A 280 -22.63 -7.98 -9.02
C ARG A 280 -24.12 -7.94 -9.30
N ILE A 281 -24.75 -6.79 -9.04
CA ILE A 281 -26.14 -6.53 -9.42
C ILE A 281 -26.31 -6.83 -10.92
N ASN A 282 -26.96 -7.94 -11.26
CA ASN A 282 -27.19 -8.27 -12.66
C ASN A 282 -28.37 -7.44 -13.18
N VAL A 283 -28.05 -6.31 -13.80
CA VAL A 283 -28.97 -5.35 -14.41
C VAL A 283 -29.95 -6.02 -15.40
N THR A 284 -29.55 -7.13 -16.05
CA THR A 284 -30.41 -7.90 -16.97
C THR A 284 -31.41 -8.83 -16.27
N ALA A 285 -31.21 -9.14 -14.98
CA ALA A 285 -32.11 -9.97 -14.17
C ALA A 285 -33.16 -9.13 -13.41
N ILE A 286 -32.96 -7.82 -13.27
CA ILE A 286 -33.94 -6.92 -12.65
C ILE A 286 -35.03 -6.56 -13.66
N PRO A 287 -36.34 -6.73 -13.35
CA PRO A 287 -37.41 -6.26 -14.23
C PRO A 287 -37.37 -4.75 -14.43
N ALA A 288 -37.57 -4.26 -15.65
CA ALA A 288 -37.42 -2.84 -16.02
C ALA A 288 -38.19 -1.84 -15.14
N ALA A 289 -39.34 -2.23 -14.60
CA ALA A 289 -40.12 -1.41 -13.66
C ALA A 289 -39.41 -1.20 -12.30
N ASN A 290 -38.55 -2.13 -11.90
CA ASN A 290 -37.87 -2.14 -10.60
C ASN A 290 -36.45 -1.55 -10.65
N LEU A 291 -35.82 -1.39 -11.83
CA LEU A 291 -34.49 -0.78 -11.93
C LEU A 291 -34.47 0.62 -11.29
N ASN A 292 -35.45 1.46 -11.58
CA ASN A 292 -35.50 2.83 -11.04
C ASN A 292 -35.69 2.86 -9.51
N SER A 293 -36.36 1.86 -8.92
CA SER A 293 -36.48 1.75 -7.45
C SER A 293 -35.22 1.21 -6.77
N THR A 294 -34.39 0.43 -7.47
CA THR A 294 -33.17 -0.17 -6.92
C THR A 294 -31.93 0.70 -7.16
N LEU A 295 -31.84 1.36 -8.32
CA LEU A 295 -30.67 2.13 -8.76
C LEU A 295 -30.88 3.65 -8.69
N GLY A 296 -32.14 4.12 -8.65
CA GLY A 296 -32.49 5.54 -8.62
C GLY A 296 -32.47 6.26 -9.97
N HIS A 297 -31.84 5.68 -10.98
CA HIS A 297 -31.87 6.13 -12.38
C HIS A 297 -31.88 4.94 -13.34
N PHE A 298 -32.13 5.20 -14.63
CA PHE A 298 -31.88 4.20 -15.67
C PHE A 298 -30.37 4.02 -15.86
N PRO A 299 -29.88 2.78 -16.00
CA PRO A 299 -28.48 2.51 -16.30
C PRO A 299 -28.10 3.07 -17.67
N ARG A 300 -26.88 3.60 -17.84
CA ARG A 300 -26.38 3.87 -19.18
C ARG A 300 -26.07 2.56 -19.91
N SER A 301 -26.01 2.61 -21.24
CA SER A 301 -25.70 1.43 -22.05
C SER A 301 -24.19 1.23 -22.19
N TRP A 302 -23.53 0.68 -21.16
CA TRP A 302 -22.17 0.15 -21.32
C TRP A 302 -22.20 -1.15 -22.14
N GLN A 303 -21.13 -1.41 -22.88
CA GLN A 303 -20.87 -2.73 -23.43
C GLN A 303 -20.10 -3.55 -22.38
N VAL A 304 -20.53 -4.78 -22.14
CA VAL A 304 -19.71 -5.77 -21.43
C VAL A 304 -18.71 -6.29 -22.46
N LEU A 305 -17.42 -5.95 -22.30
CA LEU A 305 -16.42 -6.42 -23.26
C LEU A 305 -16.08 -7.89 -22.97
N PRO A 306 -16.14 -8.78 -23.97
CA PRO A 306 -15.72 -10.17 -23.80
C PRO A 306 -14.22 -10.22 -23.45
N ASN A 307 -13.84 -11.26 -22.70
CA ASN A 307 -12.47 -11.52 -22.23
C ASN A 307 -11.89 -10.45 -21.28
N LEU A 308 -12.68 -9.49 -20.81
CA LEU A 308 -12.20 -8.35 -20.01
C LEU A 308 -12.56 -8.42 -18.51
N HIS A 309 -13.07 -9.57 -18.06
CA HIS A 309 -13.65 -9.78 -16.72
C HIS A 309 -12.71 -9.50 -15.54
N ASN A 310 -11.38 -9.51 -15.74
CA ASN A 310 -10.37 -9.39 -14.68
C ASN A 310 -9.71 -8.00 -14.56
N ILE A 311 -9.92 -7.08 -15.53
CA ILE A 311 -9.18 -5.80 -15.62
C ILE A 311 -9.85 -4.75 -14.72
N THR A 312 -9.48 -4.86 -13.45
CA THR A 312 -10.27 -4.42 -12.29
C THR A 312 -9.76 -3.11 -11.68
N ALA A 313 -9.56 -2.08 -12.50
CA ALA A 313 -9.01 -0.79 -12.05
C ALA A 313 -9.89 0.41 -12.44
N ALA A 314 -10.36 1.18 -11.45
CA ALA A 314 -11.25 2.34 -11.63
C ALA A 314 -10.84 3.32 -12.76
N PRO A 315 -9.59 3.85 -12.82
CA PRO A 315 -9.20 4.77 -13.89
C PRO A 315 -9.17 4.13 -15.29
N VAL A 316 -9.08 2.79 -15.40
CA VAL A 316 -9.17 2.09 -16.68
C VAL A 316 -10.63 1.99 -17.11
N VAL A 317 -11.52 1.58 -16.20
CA VAL A 317 -12.97 1.49 -16.45
C VAL A 317 -13.54 2.82 -16.94
N ALA A 318 -13.22 3.93 -16.26
CA ALA A 318 -13.63 5.29 -16.66
C ALA A 318 -13.23 5.66 -18.10
N VAL A 319 -12.03 5.27 -18.53
CA VAL A 319 -11.51 5.55 -19.87
C VAL A 319 -12.14 4.63 -20.92
N MET A 320 -12.47 3.39 -20.55
CA MET A 320 -13.19 2.45 -21.42
C MET A 320 -14.64 2.87 -21.63
N GLU A 321 -15.34 3.33 -20.59
CA GLU A 321 -16.66 3.99 -20.71
C GLU A 321 -16.62 5.20 -21.64
N ALA A 322 -15.55 6.01 -21.57
CA ALA A 322 -15.36 7.16 -22.46
C ALA A 322 -15.12 6.78 -23.93
N GLY A 323 -14.88 5.50 -24.25
CA GLY A 323 -14.74 5.00 -25.62
C GLY A 323 -13.45 5.42 -26.34
N VAL A 324 -12.40 5.83 -25.61
CA VAL A 324 -11.14 6.28 -26.23
C VAL A 324 -10.20 5.09 -26.45
N PRO A 325 -9.91 4.65 -27.69
CA PRO A 325 -9.35 3.31 -27.94
C PRO A 325 -7.89 3.11 -27.49
N VAL A 326 -7.09 4.16 -27.39
CA VAL A 326 -5.64 4.06 -27.08
C VAL A 326 -5.34 4.19 -25.59
N LEU A 327 -6.17 4.92 -24.84
CA LEU A 327 -5.89 5.25 -23.44
C LEU A 327 -5.97 4.07 -22.46
N PRO A 328 -6.85 3.04 -22.60
CA PRO A 328 -6.90 1.91 -21.68
C PRO A 328 -5.56 1.18 -21.61
N GLY A 329 -5.01 0.74 -22.74
CA GLY A 329 -3.71 0.05 -22.79
C GLY A 329 -2.55 0.89 -22.23
N LEU A 330 -2.57 2.21 -22.44
CA LEU A 330 -1.57 3.12 -21.84
C LEU A 330 -1.73 3.19 -20.31
N LEU A 331 -2.95 3.37 -19.79
CA LEU A 331 -3.19 3.40 -18.35
C LEU A 331 -2.87 2.06 -17.68
N ILE A 332 -3.22 0.95 -18.31
CA ILE A 332 -2.90 -0.40 -17.83
C ILE A 332 -1.38 -0.59 -17.74
N GLY A 333 -0.63 -0.20 -18.79
CA GLY A 333 0.84 -0.22 -18.76
C GLY A 333 1.44 0.67 -17.66
N PHE A 334 0.86 1.85 -17.42
CA PHE A 334 1.25 2.74 -16.32
C PHE A 334 0.90 2.18 -14.93
N LEU A 335 -0.21 1.47 -14.77
CA LEU A 335 -0.59 0.80 -13.52
C LEU A 335 0.28 -0.41 -13.24
N ILE A 336 0.63 -1.20 -14.26
CA ILE A 336 1.60 -2.30 -14.16
C ILE A 336 2.96 -1.76 -13.71
N TYR A 337 3.49 -0.71 -14.37
CA TYR A 337 4.71 -0.03 -13.94
C TYR A 337 4.62 0.48 -12.48
N SER A 338 3.48 1.06 -12.11
CA SER A 338 3.24 1.59 -10.76
C SER A 338 3.25 0.47 -9.72
N GLY A 339 2.59 -0.65 -10.00
CA GLY A 339 2.68 -1.88 -9.21
C GLY A 339 4.11 -2.40 -9.10
N MET A 340 4.82 -2.54 -10.21
CA MET A 340 6.20 -3.05 -10.25
C MET A 340 7.18 -2.24 -9.37
N SER A 341 7.10 -0.91 -9.34
CA SER A 341 7.91 -0.09 -8.40
C SER A 341 7.42 -0.21 -6.94
N ALA A 342 6.11 -0.34 -6.71
CA ALA A 342 5.59 -0.52 -5.35
C ALA A 342 6.04 -1.88 -4.77
N ALA A 343 6.02 -2.93 -5.58
CA ALA A 343 6.60 -4.24 -5.27
C ALA A 343 8.12 -4.18 -5.00
N ASN A 344 8.89 -3.44 -5.80
CA ASN A 344 10.32 -3.22 -5.57
C ASN A 344 10.60 -2.59 -4.20
N THR A 345 9.76 -1.62 -3.80
CA THR A 345 9.82 -0.98 -2.47
C THR A 345 9.31 -1.89 -1.36
N ALA A 346 8.24 -2.67 -1.54
CA ALA A 346 7.76 -3.63 -0.56
C ALA A 346 8.84 -4.69 -0.22
N LEU A 347 9.59 -5.16 -1.23
CA LEU A 347 10.75 -6.04 -1.06
C LEU A 347 11.92 -5.35 -0.33
N TYR A 348 12.17 -4.06 -0.61
CA TYR A 348 13.15 -3.23 0.12
C TYR A 348 12.83 -3.15 1.61
N VAL A 349 11.56 -2.90 1.96
CA VAL A 349 11.11 -2.79 3.35
C VAL A 349 11.18 -4.14 4.05
N SER A 350 10.58 -5.17 3.45
CA SER A 350 10.51 -6.51 4.03
C SER A 350 11.90 -7.05 4.39
N SER A 351 12.85 -6.99 3.46
CA SER A 351 14.24 -7.44 3.68
C SER A 351 14.95 -6.72 4.83
N ARG A 352 14.66 -5.43 5.04
CA ARG A 352 15.27 -4.61 6.10
C ARG A 352 14.60 -4.82 7.46
N THR A 353 13.28 -5.03 7.49
CA THR A 353 12.56 -5.45 8.70
C THR A 353 13.04 -6.82 9.17
N LEU A 354 13.29 -7.77 8.25
CA LEU A 354 13.81 -9.10 8.57
C LEU A 354 15.27 -9.09 9.06
N TYR A 355 16.14 -8.28 8.44
CA TYR A 355 17.48 -7.99 8.96
C TYR A 355 17.40 -7.40 10.38
N GLY A 356 16.49 -6.45 10.61
CA GLY A 356 16.24 -5.84 11.91
C GLY A 356 15.81 -6.85 13.00
N LEU A 357 14.79 -7.65 12.70
CA LEU A 357 14.30 -8.75 13.55
C LEU A 357 15.42 -9.72 13.96
N THR A 358 16.30 -10.06 13.02
CA THR A 358 17.34 -11.07 13.22
C THR A 358 18.66 -10.52 13.76
N ARG A 359 18.85 -9.20 13.82
CA ARG A 359 20.09 -8.53 14.30
C ARG A 359 20.48 -8.86 15.74
N GLN A 360 19.54 -9.28 16.58
CA GLN A 360 19.84 -9.71 17.96
C GLN A 360 20.32 -11.19 18.05
N LEU A 361 20.31 -11.95 16.95
CA LEU A 361 20.74 -13.35 16.94
C LEU A 361 22.25 -13.50 16.69
N ARG A 362 22.93 -14.21 17.60
CA ARG A 362 24.32 -14.63 17.43
C ARG A 362 24.46 -15.70 16.35
N GLN A 363 25.42 -15.53 15.44
CA GLN A 363 25.74 -16.48 14.37
C GLN A 363 26.53 -17.70 14.89
N ASP A 364 27.02 -17.60 16.12
CA ASP A 364 27.79 -18.58 16.89
C ASP A 364 26.96 -19.31 17.98
N ASP A 365 25.63 -19.33 17.85
CA ASP A 365 24.76 -20.23 18.65
C ASP A 365 24.76 -21.64 18.05
N ASP A 366 25.06 -22.67 18.85
CA ASP A 366 25.23 -24.06 18.41
C ASP A 366 23.99 -24.65 17.69
N ARG A 367 22.80 -24.10 17.96
CA ARG A 367 21.55 -24.58 17.35
C ARG A 367 21.47 -24.19 15.88
N PHE A 368 21.58 -25.20 15.00
CA PHE A 368 21.45 -25.09 13.55
C PHE A 368 20.34 -24.14 13.07
N VAL A 369 19.15 -24.21 13.67
CA VAL A 369 18.01 -23.33 13.34
C VAL A 369 18.35 -21.86 13.58
N LYS A 370 18.88 -21.53 14.76
CA LYS A 370 19.29 -20.15 15.08
C LYS A 370 20.45 -19.68 14.21
N ARG A 371 21.47 -20.52 14.01
CA ARG A 371 22.61 -20.22 13.13
C ARG A 371 22.17 -19.97 11.67
N THR A 372 21.13 -20.66 11.22
CA THR A 372 20.55 -20.46 9.89
C THR A 372 19.75 -19.16 9.81
N ILE A 373 18.88 -18.87 10.78
CA ILE A 373 18.13 -17.60 10.85
C ILE A 373 19.10 -16.41 11.02
N ALA A 374 20.20 -16.57 11.75
CA ALA A 374 21.21 -15.53 11.93
C ALA A 374 21.92 -15.15 10.61
N LYS A 375 21.91 -15.98 9.56
CA LYS A 375 22.41 -15.56 8.23
C LYS A 375 21.63 -14.36 7.67
N LEU A 376 20.36 -14.21 8.04
CA LEU A 376 19.50 -13.10 7.61
C LEU A 376 19.95 -11.74 8.17
N ASN A 377 20.78 -11.72 9.22
CA ASN A 377 21.39 -10.50 9.76
C ASN A 377 22.76 -10.14 9.13
N THR A 378 23.25 -10.91 8.15
CA THR A 378 24.48 -10.58 7.42
C THR A 378 24.22 -9.54 6.34
N VAL A 379 25.18 -8.63 6.14
CA VAL A 379 25.17 -7.63 5.05
C VAL A 379 26.29 -7.91 4.05
N SER A 380 26.04 -7.60 2.78
CA SER A 380 27.05 -7.66 1.71
C SER A 380 28.25 -6.76 2.03
N PRO A 381 29.51 -7.25 2.02
CA PRO A 381 30.68 -6.41 2.28
C PRO A 381 30.83 -5.24 1.30
N LYS A 382 30.35 -5.39 0.06
CA LYS A 382 30.46 -4.37 -1.00
C LYS A 382 29.30 -3.37 -1.00
N THR A 383 28.06 -3.86 -0.88
CA THR A 383 26.85 -3.02 -1.04
C THR A 383 26.14 -2.70 0.28
N ARG A 384 26.55 -3.35 1.39
CA ARG A 384 25.95 -3.29 2.73
C ARG A 384 24.42 -3.51 2.73
N VAL A 385 23.93 -4.35 1.80
CA VAL A 385 22.53 -4.82 1.70
C VAL A 385 22.39 -6.21 2.34
N PRO A 386 21.30 -6.53 3.06
CA PRO A 386 21.08 -7.85 3.65
C PRO A 386 20.55 -8.86 2.61
N ILE A 387 21.45 -9.35 1.74
CA ILE A 387 21.09 -10.20 0.58
C ILE A 387 20.34 -11.47 0.98
N TRP A 388 20.67 -12.12 2.10
CA TRP A 388 19.95 -13.32 2.54
C TRP A 388 18.51 -13.02 3.00
N ALA A 389 18.28 -11.90 3.68
CA ALA A 389 16.94 -11.45 4.04
C ALA A 389 16.11 -11.04 2.80
N LEU A 390 16.77 -10.48 1.79
CA LEU A 390 16.19 -10.13 0.49
C LEU A 390 15.72 -11.38 -0.28
N ILE A 391 16.61 -12.35 -0.49
CA ILE A 391 16.29 -13.61 -1.18
C ILE A 391 15.20 -14.37 -0.43
N PHE A 392 15.31 -14.50 0.90
CA PHE A 392 14.32 -15.21 1.71
C PHE A 392 12.92 -14.59 1.60
N SER A 393 12.82 -13.27 1.77
CA SER A 393 11.51 -12.57 1.73
C SER A 393 10.87 -12.62 0.34
N CYS A 394 11.66 -12.52 -0.73
CA CYS A 394 11.17 -12.67 -2.10
C CYS A 394 10.67 -14.10 -2.38
N PHE A 395 11.49 -15.10 -2.03
CA PHE A 395 11.19 -16.50 -2.36
C PHE A 395 9.96 -17.03 -1.61
N ILE A 396 9.86 -16.76 -0.30
CA ILE A 396 8.83 -17.37 0.56
C ILE A 396 7.41 -16.79 0.34
N PHE A 397 7.28 -15.59 -0.23
CA PHE A 397 5.97 -14.97 -0.50
C PHE A 397 5.63 -14.80 -1.98
N ALA A 398 6.61 -14.54 -2.86
CA ALA A 398 6.35 -14.31 -4.29
C ALA A 398 6.95 -15.39 -5.21
N GLY A 399 8.06 -16.03 -4.81
CA GLY A 399 8.80 -16.97 -5.67
C GLY A 399 8.04 -18.25 -6.07
N TRP A 400 6.97 -18.60 -5.36
CA TRP A 400 6.15 -19.80 -5.64
C TRP A 400 4.88 -19.51 -6.45
N LEU A 401 4.47 -18.24 -6.59
CA LEU A 401 3.18 -17.87 -7.21
C LEU A 401 3.02 -18.31 -8.67
N PRO A 402 4.03 -18.26 -9.57
CA PRO A 402 3.92 -18.75 -10.96
C PRO A 402 3.64 -20.25 -11.08
N PHE A 403 3.87 -21.00 -10.00
CA PHE A 403 3.68 -22.44 -9.95
C PHE A 403 2.38 -22.83 -9.22
N ALA A 404 1.65 -21.86 -8.67
CA ALA A 404 0.39 -22.05 -7.97
C ALA A 404 -0.76 -22.31 -8.95
N HIS A 405 -0.89 -23.57 -9.37
CA HIS A 405 -2.01 -24.07 -10.16
C HIS A 405 -3.18 -24.38 -9.21
N PHE A 406 -4.16 -23.50 -9.15
CA PHE A 406 -5.34 -23.71 -8.31
C PHE A 406 -6.31 -24.69 -8.97
N GLN A 407 -6.78 -25.66 -8.18
CA GLN A 407 -7.91 -26.51 -8.54
C GLN A 407 -9.23 -25.74 -8.34
N SER A 408 -10.32 -26.22 -8.94
CA SER A 408 -11.58 -25.50 -9.21
C SER A 408 -12.37 -24.94 -8.01
N SER A 409 -11.84 -25.01 -6.78
CA SER A 409 -12.51 -24.59 -5.55
C SER A 409 -11.92 -23.35 -4.88
N PHE A 410 -10.90 -22.72 -5.50
CA PHE A 410 -10.29 -21.47 -5.01
C PHE A 410 -9.75 -20.66 -6.18
N THR A 411 -10.14 -19.39 -6.32
CA THR A 411 -9.75 -18.57 -7.48
C THR A 411 -8.46 -17.76 -7.25
N GLN A 412 -7.84 -17.27 -8.34
CA GLN A 412 -6.73 -16.30 -8.25
C GLN A 412 -7.18 -14.97 -7.60
N GLU A 413 -8.44 -14.57 -7.83
CA GLU A 413 -9.05 -13.39 -7.19
C GLU A 413 -9.19 -13.61 -5.67
N GLU A 414 -9.67 -14.78 -5.24
CA GLU A 414 -9.78 -15.15 -3.83
C GLU A 414 -8.40 -15.23 -3.16
N LEU A 415 -7.35 -15.71 -3.84
CA LEU A 415 -5.95 -15.61 -3.36
C LEU A 415 -5.52 -14.16 -3.17
N LYS A 416 -5.69 -13.32 -4.20
CA LYS A 416 -5.31 -11.91 -4.20
C LYS A 416 -5.99 -11.15 -3.06
N GLN A 417 -7.30 -11.31 -2.89
CA GLN A 417 -8.07 -10.71 -1.80
C GLN A 417 -7.67 -11.25 -0.43
N THR A 418 -7.37 -12.55 -0.32
CA THR A 418 -6.81 -13.14 0.91
C THR A 418 -5.49 -12.48 1.31
N LEU A 419 -4.55 -12.32 0.36
CA LEU A 419 -3.27 -11.66 0.60
C LEU A 419 -3.45 -10.17 0.98
N VAL A 420 -4.28 -9.44 0.23
CA VAL A 420 -4.64 -8.03 0.49
C VAL A 420 -5.19 -7.84 1.91
N ALA A 421 -6.15 -8.67 2.32
CA ALA A 421 -6.79 -8.57 3.63
C ALA A 421 -5.80 -8.85 4.77
N ILE A 422 -5.09 -9.98 4.74
CA ILE A 422 -4.22 -10.37 5.85
C ILE A 422 -3.03 -9.40 6.00
N GLY A 423 -2.52 -8.86 4.88
CA GLY A 423 -1.54 -7.77 4.88
C GLY A 423 -2.09 -6.49 5.52
N SER A 424 -3.28 -6.05 5.09
CA SER A 424 -3.92 -4.82 5.60
C SER A 424 -4.19 -4.88 7.10
N VAL A 425 -4.82 -5.96 7.58
CA VAL A 425 -5.13 -6.13 9.01
C VAL A 425 -3.86 -6.22 9.87
N SER A 426 -2.79 -6.83 9.35
CA SER A 426 -1.47 -6.84 9.99
C SER A 426 -0.86 -5.43 10.09
N CYS A 427 -0.99 -4.60 9.05
CA CYS A 427 -0.54 -3.21 9.07
C CYS A 427 -1.27 -2.38 10.14
N VAL A 428 -2.59 -2.52 10.26
CA VAL A 428 -3.39 -1.79 11.26
C VAL A 428 -3.01 -2.17 12.69
N LEU A 429 -2.69 -3.44 12.95
CA LEU A 429 -2.16 -3.88 14.25
C LEU A 429 -0.78 -3.30 14.55
N VAL A 430 0.08 -3.14 13.53
CA VAL A 430 1.35 -2.42 13.66
C VAL A 430 1.09 -0.94 14.00
N TRP A 431 0.23 -0.24 13.25
CA TRP A 431 -0.13 1.15 13.52
C TRP A 431 -0.72 1.36 14.93
N ALA A 432 -1.60 0.47 15.39
CA ALA A 432 -2.12 0.47 16.76
C ALA A 432 -1.00 0.36 17.80
N SER A 433 -0.05 -0.56 17.60
CA SER A 433 1.10 -0.72 18.50
C SER A 433 1.99 0.52 18.58
N GLN A 434 2.16 1.26 17.46
CA GLN A 434 2.92 2.50 17.43
C GLN A 434 2.20 3.64 18.16
N CYS A 435 0.89 3.76 17.97
CA CYS A 435 0.07 4.73 18.71
C CYS A 435 0.16 4.47 20.22
N LEU A 436 0.06 3.20 20.64
CA LEU A 436 0.20 2.77 22.02
C LEU A 436 1.60 3.07 22.59
N ALA A 437 2.67 2.82 21.83
CA ALA A 437 4.04 3.17 22.22
C ALA A 437 4.21 4.70 22.39
N PHE A 438 3.69 5.51 21.46
CA PHE A 438 3.71 6.97 21.56
C PHE A 438 2.92 7.50 22.76
N ILE A 439 1.73 6.94 23.02
CA ILE A 439 0.91 7.29 24.20
C ILE A 439 1.69 7.03 25.49
N GLN A 440 2.32 5.87 25.62
CA GLN A 440 3.12 5.53 26.79
C GLN A 440 4.34 6.45 26.92
N TYR A 441 5.11 6.66 25.85
CA TYR A 441 6.21 7.62 25.80
C TYR A 441 5.80 9.04 26.25
N ASN A 442 4.70 9.59 25.71
CA ASN A 442 4.20 10.92 26.08
C ASN A 442 3.75 10.98 27.55
N LYS A 443 3.14 9.92 28.12
CA LYS A 443 2.84 9.84 29.57
C LYS A 443 4.12 9.85 30.42
N TRP A 444 5.14 9.08 30.04
CA TRP A 444 6.42 9.02 30.75
C TRP A 444 7.14 10.39 30.75
N LEU A 445 7.11 11.11 29.62
CA LEU A 445 7.63 12.49 29.56
C LEU A 445 6.83 13.43 30.47
N TRP A 446 5.50 13.34 30.47
CA TRP A 446 4.64 14.25 31.25
C TRP A 446 4.83 14.05 32.76
N LYS A 447 4.94 12.80 33.23
CA LYS A 447 5.28 12.43 34.62
C LYS A 447 6.60 13.05 35.10
N HIS A 448 7.56 13.28 34.20
CA HIS A 448 8.92 13.70 34.54
C HIS A 448 9.32 15.08 34.00
N LYS A 449 8.34 15.88 33.55
CA LYS A 449 8.54 17.15 32.81
C LYS A 449 9.53 18.13 33.45
N GLN A 450 9.54 18.26 34.78
CA GLN A 450 10.50 19.12 35.48
C GLN A 450 11.93 18.54 35.38
N ARG A 451 12.15 17.32 35.90
CA ARG A 451 13.46 16.65 35.91
C ARG A 451 14.11 16.54 34.53
N LEU A 452 13.33 16.42 33.46
CA LEU A 452 13.79 16.45 32.06
C LEU A 452 14.40 17.80 31.66
N ARG A 453 13.83 18.91 32.12
CA ARG A 453 14.33 20.28 31.86
C ARG A 453 15.58 20.58 32.68
N ASP A 454 15.59 20.15 33.93
CA ASP A 454 16.69 20.39 34.88
C ASP A 454 17.99 19.67 34.45
N HIS A 455 17.86 18.54 33.73
CA HIS A 455 18.99 17.77 33.21
C HIS A 455 19.44 18.28 31.83
N GLN A 456 20.59 18.94 31.77
CA GLN A 456 21.21 19.46 30.54
C GLN A 456 21.23 18.46 29.37
N THR A 457 21.51 17.17 29.63
CA THR A 457 21.57 16.12 28.60
C THR A 457 20.21 15.56 28.20
N MET A 458 19.19 15.70 29.05
CA MET A 458 17.83 15.18 28.81
C MET A 458 16.87 16.24 28.26
N ASN A 459 17.20 17.54 28.38
CA ASN A 459 16.36 18.64 27.89
C ASN A 459 16.07 18.56 26.36
N ARG A 460 16.90 17.84 25.59
CA ARG A 460 16.63 17.52 24.17
C ARG A 460 15.35 16.68 23.95
N PHE A 461 14.87 16.03 24.99
CA PHE A 461 13.63 15.25 25.01
C PHE A 461 12.43 16.02 25.56
N ASP A 462 12.58 17.30 25.93
CA ASP A 462 11.44 18.11 26.33
C ASP A 462 10.52 18.37 25.11
N ARG A 463 9.33 17.79 25.17
CA ARG A 463 8.28 17.92 24.16
C ARG A 463 7.63 19.32 24.13
N TRP A 464 7.78 20.12 25.20
CA TRP A 464 7.11 21.41 25.41
C TRP A 464 7.99 22.64 25.20
N HIS A 465 9.23 22.48 24.73
CA HIS A 465 10.05 23.57 24.20
C HIS A 465 10.20 23.41 22.67
N PRO A 466 10.48 24.49 21.92
CA PRO A 466 10.54 24.46 20.46
C PRO A 466 11.70 23.60 19.95
N ARG A 467 11.41 22.32 19.70
CA ARG A 467 12.27 21.42 18.93
C ARG A 467 12.35 21.94 17.49
N GLY A 468 13.50 21.74 16.84
CA GLY A 468 13.70 22.09 15.41
C GLY A 468 12.88 21.25 14.42
N PHE A 469 11.95 20.42 14.91
CA PHE A 469 11.00 19.63 14.13
C PHE A 469 9.63 19.69 14.82
N SER A 470 8.58 19.85 13.99
CA SER A 470 7.18 19.85 14.40
C SER A 470 6.34 19.27 13.27
N THR A 471 5.50 18.29 13.61
CA THR A 471 4.40 17.81 12.76
C THR A 471 3.27 18.87 12.67
N TYR A 472 2.10 18.53 12.13
CA TYR A 472 0.98 19.46 11.96
C TYR A 472 0.07 19.53 13.18
N LEU A 473 -0.23 18.39 13.81
CA LEU A 473 -1.14 18.25 14.96
C LEU A 473 -0.41 18.13 16.31
N VAL A 474 0.87 18.51 16.36
CA VAL A 474 1.75 18.46 17.55
C VAL A 474 1.13 19.09 18.80
N SER A 475 0.28 20.10 18.61
CA SER A 475 -0.42 20.86 19.66
C SER A 475 -1.61 20.11 20.27
N LEU A 476 -2.22 19.19 19.52
CA LEU A 476 -3.33 18.35 19.98
C LEU A 476 -2.82 17.06 20.66
N GLN A 477 -1.60 16.62 20.33
CA GLN A 477 -0.98 15.41 20.88
C GLN A 477 -0.91 15.42 22.42
N PRO A 478 -1.44 14.39 23.10
CA PRO A 478 -1.61 13.02 22.59
C PRO A 478 -2.96 12.66 21.94
N PHE A 479 -3.88 13.60 21.68
CA PHE A 479 -5.20 13.29 21.13
C PHE A 479 -5.17 12.49 19.81
N PRO A 480 -4.40 12.87 18.77
CA PRO A 480 -4.29 12.07 17.54
C PRO A 480 -3.83 10.63 17.80
N ALA A 481 -2.84 10.40 18.67
CA ALA A 481 -2.40 9.04 18.99
C ALA A 481 -3.49 8.19 19.67
N TYR A 482 -4.33 8.78 20.54
CA TYR A 482 -5.49 8.07 21.10
C TYR A 482 -6.56 7.79 20.04
N ALA A 483 -6.87 8.76 19.17
CA ALA A 483 -7.82 8.59 18.09
C ALA A 483 -7.37 7.49 17.11
N GLY A 484 -6.10 7.52 16.68
CA GLY A 484 -5.48 6.50 15.85
C GLY A 484 -5.54 5.11 16.48
N LEU A 485 -5.14 4.95 17.75
CA LEU A 485 -5.23 3.68 18.47
C LEU A 485 -6.67 3.13 18.50
N ILE A 486 -7.64 3.95 18.87
CA ILE A 486 -9.04 3.55 18.98
C ILE A 486 -9.61 3.17 17.60
N SER A 487 -9.36 3.98 16.58
CA SER A 487 -9.80 3.69 15.21
C SER A 487 -9.17 2.41 14.66
N CYS A 488 -7.87 2.18 14.85
CA CYS A 488 -7.21 0.95 14.42
C CYS A 488 -7.82 -0.30 15.09
N LEU A 489 -8.17 -0.23 16.38
CA LEU A 489 -8.82 -1.34 17.09
C LEU A 489 -10.27 -1.56 16.61
N ILE A 490 -11.04 -0.49 16.39
CA ILE A 490 -12.41 -0.57 15.83
C ILE A 490 -12.38 -1.18 14.43
N ILE A 491 -11.45 -0.77 13.58
CA ILE A 491 -11.23 -1.34 12.24
C ILE A 491 -11.01 -2.86 12.32
N VAL A 492 -10.03 -3.31 13.11
CA VAL A 492 -9.61 -4.72 13.16
C VAL A 492 -10.64 -5.64 13.81
N VAL A 493 -11.33 -5.16 14.84
CA VAL A 493 -12.25 -5.98 15.64
C VAL A 493 -13.69 -5.87 15.16
N VAL A 494 -14.18 -4.66 14.87
CA VAL A 494 -15.58 -4.39 14.56
C VAL A 494 -15.81 -4.34 13.06
N LEU A 495 -15.07 -3.50 12.31
CA LEU A 495 -15.40 -3.26 10.90
C LEU A 495 -15.07 -4.47 10.02
N ASN A 496 -14.00 -5.22 10.32
CA ASN A 496 -13.72 -6.53 9.72
C ASN A 496 -14.82 -7.59 9.96
N ALA A 497 -15.67 -7.43 10.99
CA ALA A 497 -16.78 -8.35 11.23
C ALA A 497 -18.01 -8.01 10.38
N ILE A 498 -18.12 -6.79 9.85
CA ILE A 498 -19.31 -6.31 9.15
C ILE A 498 -19.49 -7.01 7.81
N SER A 499 -18.41 -7.31 7.08
CA SER A 499 -18.51 -8.10 5.83
C SER A 499 -18.98 -9.55 6.03
N MET A 500 -19.01 -10.04 7.28
CA MET A 500 -19.51 -11.36 7.66
C MET A 500 -20.99 -11.37 8.06
N ILE A 501 -21.67 -10.21 8.12
CA ILE A 501 -23.11 -10.14 8.42
C ILE A 501 -23.92 -10.87 7.34
N ASN A 502 -23.58 -10.60 6.07
CA ASN A 502 -24.03 -11.41 4.95
C ASN A 502 -23.36 -12.80 5.00
N GLY A 503 -24.14 -13.80 5.43
CA GLY A 503 -23.69 -15.16 5.75
C GLY A 503 -23.20 -16.01 4.57
N GLU A 504 -23.26 -15.51 3.34
CA GLU A 504 -22.60 -16.17 2.20
C GLU A 504 -21.09 -16.33 2.42
N LYS A 505 -20.55 -17.50 2.03
CA LYS A 505 -19.13 -17.86 2.20
C LYS A 505 -18.58 -17.58 3.62
N LEU A 506 -19.40 -17.58 4.67
CA LEU A 506 -19.05 -17.09 6.02
C LEU A 506 -17.71 -17.62 6.56
N LEU A 507 -17.45 -18.93 6.41
CA LEU A 507 -16.20 -19.58 6.83
C LEU A 507 -14.97 -18.99 6.11
N PHE A 508 -15.08 -18.74 4.80
CA PHE A 508 -14.02 -18.15 4.00
C PHE A 508 -13.81 -16.68 4.37
N LYS A 509 -14.89 -15.88 4.48
CA LYS A 509 -14.83 -14.49 4.95
C LYS A 509 -14.17 -14.37 6.33
N ALA A 510 -14.50 -15.27 7.26
CA ALA A 510 -13.89 -15.35 8.58
C ALA A 510 -12.38 -15.68 8.52
N LEU A 511 -12.01 -16.65 7.69
CA LEU A 511 -10.61 -17.06 7.49
C LEU A 511 -9.79 -15.90 6.89
N VAL A 512 -10.28 -15.26 5.83
CA VAL A 512 -9.63 -14.11 5.19
C VAL A 512 -9.39 -12.97 6.18
N ASN A 513 -10.39 -12.58 6.95
CA ASN A 513 -10.31 -11.41 7.82
C ASN A 513 -9.53 -11.67 9.13
N TYR A 514 -9.57 -12.90 9.67
CA TYR A 514 -9.06 -13.20 11.01
C TYR A 514 -7.89 -14.18 11.10
N LEU A 515 -7.48 -14.86 10.01
CA LEU A 515 -6.34 -15.79 10.05
C LEU A 515 -5.03 -15.09 10.47
N GLY A 516 -4.75 -13.89 9.95
CA GLY A 516 -3.58 -13.09 10.37
C GLY A 516 -3.59 -12.75 11.86
N PRO A 517 -4.61 -12.04 12.36
CA PRO A 517 -4.79 -11.80 13.79
C PRO A 517 -4.67 -13.06 14.65
N ALA A 518 -5.33 -14.16 14.26
CA ALA A 518 -5.28 -15.42 15.00
C ALA A 518 -3.85 -16.00 15.06
N ILE A 519 -3.10 -15.99 13.95
CA ILE A 519 -1.69 -16.39 13.92
C ILE A 519 -0.85 -15.48 14.82
N LEU A 520 -0.96 -14.16 14.71
CA LEU A 520 -0.18 -13.21 15.51
C LEU A 520 -0.47 -13.33 17.01
N ILE A 521 -1.74 -13.48 17.40
CA ILE A 521 -2.17 -13.73 18.79
C ILE A 521 -1.67 -15.09 19.30
N THR A 522 -1.69 -16.13 18.46
CA THR A 522 -1.17 -17.45 18.81
C THR A 522 0.33 -17.40 19.07
N ILE A 523 1.12 -16.78 18.18
CA ILE A 523 2.57 -16.61 18.39
C ILE A 523 2.85 -15.75 19.64
N PHE A 524 2.09 -14.67 19.88
CA PHE A 524 2.22 -13.86 21.09
C PHE A 524 2.01 -14.69 22.37
N THR A 525 0.94 -15.49 22.38
CA THR A 525 0.56 -16.34 23.50
C THR A 525 1.61 -17.43 23.76
N ILE A 526 2.11 -18.09 22.71
CA ILE A 526 3.21 -19.05 22.79
C ILE A 526 4.49 -18.37 23.33
N LEU A 527 4.85 -17.18 22.85
CA LEU A 527 6.01 -16.44 23.34
C LEU A 527 5.89 -16.15 24.85
N LYS A 528 4.73 -15.70 25.34
CA LYS A 528 4.51 -15.47 26.78
C LYS A 528 4.52 -16.77 27.61
N ILE A 529 3.94 -17.86 27.10
CA ILE A 529 3.93 -19.17 27.79
C ILE A 529 5.34 -19.79 27.89
N VAL A 530 6.19 -19.58 26.87
CA VAL A 530 7.58 -20.05 26.84
C VAL A 530 8.49 -19.14 27.65
N ARG A 531 8.38 -17.81 27.49
CA ARG A 531 9.23 -16.80 28.14
C ARG A 531 8.69 -16.39 29.52
N ARG A 532 8.36 -17.35 30.40
CA ARG A 532 7.75 -17.11 31.75
C ARG A 532 8.56 -16.21 32.72
N ARG A 533 9.69 -15.66 32.30
CA ARG A 533 10.55 -14.73 33.05
C ARG A 533 10.75 -13.37 32.35
N THR A 534 10.17 -13.11 31.17
CA THR A 534 10.17 -11.73 30.66
C THR A 534 9.24 -10.87 31.52
N PRO A 535 9.66 -9.65 31.93
CA PRO A 535 8.70 -8.69 32.46
C PRO A 535 7.62 -8.43 31.39
N GLY A 536 6.38 -8.24 31.83
CA GLY A 536 5.26 -7.95 30.95
C GLY A 536 5.24 -6.48 30.52
N TRP A 537 4.04 -5.91 30.48
CA TRP A 537 3.77 -4.52 30.17
C TRP A 537 4.71 -3.55 30.92
N VAL A 538 5.34 -2.65 30.16
CA VAL A 538 6.23 -1.61 30.66
C VAL A 538 5.41 -0.58 31.44
N THR A 539 5.50 -0.66 32.77
CA THR A 539 4.80 0.23 33.72
C THR A 539 5.51 1.58 33.86
N LEU A 540 4.78 2.62 34.27
CA LEU A 540 5.29 3.99 34.40
C LEU A 540 6.25 4.16 35.59
N GLY A 541 7.48 3.69 35.43
CA GLY A 541 8.54 3.70 36.44
C GLY A 541 9.19 5.05 36.71
N ASP A 542 10.37 5.02 37.34
CA ASP A 542 11.08 6.22 37.80
C ASP A 542 11.91 6.93 36.73
N PHE A 543 12.30 8.16 37.04
CA PHE A 543 13.15 8.98 36.17
C PHE A 543 14.47 8.30 35.77
N ALA A 544 15.03 7.45 36.63
CA ALA A 544 16.22 6.65 36.30
C ALA A 544 15.94 5.69 35.12
N GLN A 545 14.82 4.96 35.16
CA GLN A 545 14.39 4.06 34.08
C GLN A 545 14.02 4.84 32.81
N LEU A 546 13.47 6.06 32.93
CA LEU A 546 13.21 6.92 31.78
C LEU A 546 14.53 7.29 31.10
N ARG A 547 15.48 7.82 31.87
CA ARG A 547 16.82 8.20 31.40
C ARG A 547 17.54 7.01 30.77
N GLU A 548 17.49 5.83 31.37
CA GLU A 548 18.07 4.59 30.82
C GLU A 548 17.42 4.20 29.49
N THR A 549 16.08 4.26 29.39
CA THR A 549 15.34 3.90 28.18
C THR A 549 15.64 4.86 27.03
N LEU A 550 15.68 6.18 27.29
CA LEU A 550 16.04 7.19 26.29
C LEU A 550 17.49 7.01 25.82
N LEU A 551 18.44 6.83 26.76
CA LEU A 551 19.86 6.63 26.43
C LEU A 551 20.12 5.30 25.70
N ARG A 552 19.34 4.24 25.98
CA ARG A 552 19.40 3.00 25.19
C ARG A 552 18.97 3.25 23.75
N LEU A 553 17.87 3.98 23.53
CA LEU A 553 17.41 4.31 22.17
C LEU A 553 18.43 5.20 21.44
N ASP A 554 19.07 6.13 22.13
CA ASP A 554 20.18 6.92 21.59
C ASP A 554 21.37 6.03 21.16
N GLY A 555 21.78 5.08 22.00
CA GLY A 555 22.90 4.16 21.70
C GLY A 555 22.66 3.27 20.48
N LEU A 556 21.39 3.00 20.12
CA LEU A 556 21.05 2.32 18.87
C LEU A 556 21.26 3.19 17.63
N ILE A 557 21.27 4.53 17.76
CA ILE A 557 21.58 5.44 16.64
C ILE A 557 23.03 5.25 16.20
N GLU A 558 23.96 5.09 17.14
CA GLU A 558 25.40 4.94 16.86
C GLU A 558 25.78 3.53 16.35
N GLY A 559 24.79 2.65 16.18
CA GLY A 559 24.97 1.28 15.70
C GLY A 559 25.33 0.28 16.80
N GLY A 560 25.43 0.73 18.05
CA GLY A 560 25.70 -0.11 19.21
C GLY A 560 24.71 -1.27 19.34
N ARG A 561 25.20 -2.40 19.84
CA ARG A 561 24.33 -3.45 20.38
C ARG A 561 23.67 -2.87 21.64
N PRO A 562 22.41 -3.24 21.99
CA PRO A 562 21.80 -2.76 23.22
C PRO A 562 22.72 -3.06 24.41
N ILE A 563 23.04 -2.04 25.21
CA ILE A 563 23.75 -2.25 26.47
C ILE A 563 22.79 -3.04 27.37
N THR A 564 23.09 -4.31 27.59
CA THR A 564 22.49 -5.07 28.70
C THR A 564 22.94 -4.40 29.99
N PRO A 565 22.02 -4.10 30.94
CA PRO A 565 22.42 -3.71 32.29
C PRO A 565 23.44 -4.73 32.82
N PRO A 566 24.51 -4.30 33.50
CA PRO A 566 25.46 -5.24 34.07
C PRO A 566 24.73 -6.12 35.09
N GLU A 567 24.80 -7.45 34.91
CA GLU A 567 24.46 -8.36 36.00
C GLU A 567 25.42 -8.10 37.17
N GLU A 568 24.92 -8.17 38.40
CA GLU A 568 25.72 -7.99 39.62
C GLU A 568 26.63 -9.20 39.89
N GLN A 569 27.60 -9.42 39.01
CA GLN A 569 28.71 -10.34 39.22
C GLN A 569 29.89 -9.54 39.76
N GLY A 570 30.11 -9.62 41.08
CA GLY A 570 31.12 -8.82 41.78
C GLY A 570 32.55 -9.12 41.31
N GLY A 571 33.15 -8.19 40.55
CA GLY A 571 34.51 -8.31 40.05
C GLY A 571 35.10 -6.97 39.60
N ASN A 572 36.05 -6.45 40.40
CA ASN A 572 36.92 -5.29 40.18
C ASN A 572 36.78 -4.51 38.85
N VAL A 573 36.23 -3.30 38.93
CA VAL A 573 36.20 -2.32 37.83
C VAL A 573 37.62 -1.79 37.55
N PRO A 574 38.17 -1.93 36.32
CA PRO A 574 39.39 -1.24 35.93
C PRO A 574 39.13 0.26 35.78
N GLN A 575 39.90 1.12 36.46
CA GLN A 575 39.73 2.57 36.31
C GLN A 575 40.23 3.05 34.93
N LEU A 576 39.33 3.68 34.17
CA LEU A 576 39.67 4.39 32.93
C LEU A 576 40.39 5.71 33.26
N ASN A 577 41.72 5.66 33.24
CA ASN A 577 42.58 6.82 33.52
C ASN A 577 42.48 7.86 32.40
N TYR A 578 41.78 8.97 32.64
CA TYR A 578 41.55 10.04 31.67
C TYR A 578 42.62 11.13 31.80
N ASN A 579 43.61 11.13 30.90
CA ASN A 579 44.79 12.00 31.00
C ASN A 579 44.65 13.21 30.04
N PRO A 580 44.41 14.44 30.52
CA PRO A 580 44.25 15.62 29.66
C PRO A 580 45.62 16.17 29.19
N PRO A 581 45.76 16.56 27.90
CA PRO A 581 47.01 17.11 27.39
C PRO A 581 47.16 18.62 27.68
N TYR A 582 48.37 19.00 28.13
CA TYR A 582 48.88 20.37 28.33
C TYR A 582 48.21 21.24 29.41
N GLY A 583 48.92 21.40 30.52
CA GLY A 583 48.79 22.56 31.42
C GLY A 583 49.91 23.58 31.16
N GLY A 584 49.59 24.87 31.32
CA GLY A 584 50.56 25.98 31.27
C GLY A 584 50.09 27.13 32.16
N ASN A 585 50.96 27.62 33.03
CA ASN A 585 50.60 28.59 34.08
C ASN A 585 50.20 29.97 33.53
N MET A 586 49.10 30.52 34.07
CA MET A 586 49.00 31.94 34.42
C MET A 586 47.93 32.15 35.49
N GLY A 587 48.13 33.15 36.37
CA GLY A 587 47.27 33.42 37.53
C GLY A 587 46.00 34.22 37.21
N PRO A 588 45.09 34.39 38.19
CA PRO A 588 43.76 34.98 37.95
C PRO A 588 43.76 36.52 37.98
N PRO A 589 43.17 37.19 36.97
CA PRO A 589 42.66 38.56 37.05
C PRO A 589 41.15 38.60 37.41
N PRO A 590 40.59 39.76 37.80
CA PRO A 590 39.39 39.81 38.65
C PRO A 590 38.04 39.98 37.93
N VAL A 591 36.96 39.80 38.72
CA VAL A 591 35.56 40.07 38.38
C VAL A 591 35.29 41.59 38.28
N ASN A 592 34.50 42.03 37.29
CA ASN A 592 33.68 43.24 37.42
C ASN A 592 32.40 43.19 36.56
N TYR A 593 31.40 44.00 36.91
CA TYR A 593 30.11 44.13 36.21
C TYR A 593 30.17 45.15 35.06
N GLY A 594 29.37 44.97 34.01
CA GLY A 594 29.28 45.91 32.89
C GLY A 594 28.07 45.69 31.98
N SER A 595 27.24 46.72 31.82
CA SER A 595 26.01 46.75 31.02
C SER A 595 26.23 46.90 29.50
N GLY A 596 25.24 46.49 28.71
CA GLY A 596 24.70 47.37 27.65
C GLY A 596 24.82 46.92 26.19
N TYR A 597 23.66 46.91 25.53
CA TYR A 597 23.39 46.86 24.09
C TYR A 597 24.50 47.34 23.13
N GLN A 598 24.75 46.57 22.05
CA GLN A 598 24.59 47.09 20.68
C GLN A 598 24.33 45.98 19.64
N ASN A 599 24.13 46.38 18.39
CA ASN A 599 23.41 45.62 17.35
C ASN A 599 24.35 45.16 16.19
N ASN A 600 23.78 44.45 15.21
CA ASN A 600 24.43 43.89 14.00
C ASN A 600 25.20 42.56 14.24
N GLY A 601 25.45 41.71 13.25
CA GLY A 601 25.11 41.73 11.81
C GLY A 601 25.85 40.59 11.08
N TYR A 602 25.47 40.27 9.84
CA TYR A 602 26.04 39.13 9.12
C TYR A 602 27.55 39.25 8.83
N ALA A 603 28.31 38.20 9.15
CA ALA A 603 29.66 37.97 8.63
C ALA A 603 29.94 36.45 8.50
N VAL A 604 30.70 36.07 7.46
CA VAL A 604 31.11 34.68 7.19
C VAL A 604 32.58 34.50 7.59
N PRO A 605 32.98 33.42 8.30
CA PRO A 605 34.37 33.20 8.69
C PRO A 605 35.25 32.75 7.50
N PRO A 606 36.52 33.20 7.42
CA PRO A 606 37.42 32.86 6.32
C PRO A 606 38.18 31.54 6.52
N TYR A 607 38.68 30.97 5.41
CA TYR A 607 39.67 29.89 5.40
C TYR A 607 41.10 30.44 5.36
N GLN A 608 42.07 29.71 5.94
CA GLN A 608 43.51 29.93 5.73
C GLN A 608 44.18 28.69 5.10
N ASN A 609 45.16 28.94 4.24
CA ASN A 609 46.09 27.97 3.66
C ASN A 609 47.26 27.70 4.64
N GLY A 610 48.13 26.69 4.50
CA GLY A 610 48.27 25.64 3.48
C GLY A 610 49.73 25.38 3.09
N THR A 611 50.03 24.28 2.40
CA THR A 611 51.36 23.90 1.84
C THR A 611 51.12 23.01 0.60
N VAL A 612 51.43 23.35 -0.66
CA VAL A 612 52.60 23.93 -1.36
C VAL A 612 53.61 22.89 -1.84
N ILE A 613 53.68 22.69 -3.16
CA ILE A 613 54.83 22.20 -3.97
C ILE A 613 54.51 22.52 -5.48
N PRO A 614 55.51 22.73 -6.38
CA PRO A 614 55.45 23.93 -7.25
C PRO A 614 55.41 23.61 -8.80
N PRO A 615 55.95 24.42 -9.76
CA PRO A 615 55.10 24.96 -10.84
C PRO A 615 55.56 24.63 -12.29
N ARG A 616 54.81 25.12 -13.29
CA ARG A 616 55.26 25.28 -14.69
C ARG A 616 54.81 26.64 -15.28
N PRO A 617 55.58 27.25 -16.21
CA PRO A 617 55.30 28.60 -16.73
C PRO A 617 54.47 28.63 -18.04
N ASN A 618 53.89 29.81 -18.32
CA ASN A 618 53.28 30.20 -19.61
C ASN A 618 54.36 30.44 -20.71
N PRO A 619 54.00 30.37 -22.01
CA PRO A 619 53.56 31.59 -22.73
C PRO A 619 52.38 31.40 -23.72
N SER A 620 51.86 32.55 -24.17
CA SER A 620 50.76 32.79 -25.14
C SER A 620 51.30 33.17 -26.55
N PRO A 621 50.48 33.59 -27.56
CA PRO A 621 49.16 33.14 -28.05
C PRO A 621 49.10 32.91 -29.59
N ALA A 622 48.08 32.20 -30.14
CA ALA A 622 47.63 32.32 -31.55
C ALA A 622 46.27 31.63 -31.83
N ALA A 623 45.67 31.91 -33.00
CA ALA A 623 44.39 31.38 -33.53
C ALA A 623 44.44 29.87 -33.89
N GLY A 624 43.34 29.16 -34.22
CA GLY A 624 41.91 29.49 -34.38
C GLY A 624 41.07 28.19 -34.29
N PHE A 625 39.73 28.17 -34.24
CA PHE A 625 38.76 28.64 -35.25
C PHE A 625 37.44 29.08 -34.58
N ALA A 626 36.55 29.74 -35.33
CA ALA A 626 35.35 30.39 -34.78
C ALA A 626 34.02 29.91 -35.39
N MET A 627 32.96 29.87 -34.57
CA MET A 627 31.56 30.13 -34.97
C MET A 627 30.79 30.79 -33.80
N PRO A 628 30.49 32.09 -33.87
CA PRO A 628 29.49 32.77 -33.05
C PRO A 628 28.29 33.27 -33.91
N PRO A 629 27.16 33.66 -33.30
CA PRO A 629 25.93 34.05 -34.00
C PRO A 629 25.78 35.56 -34.22
N THR A 630 24.83 35.96 -35.06
CA THR A 630 24.25 37.32 -35.07
C THR A 630 22.78 37.33 -35.55
N ALA A 631 22.04 38.35 -35.14
CA ALA A 631 20.69 38.68 -35.61
C ALA A 631 20.63 40.15 -36.09
N ALA A 632 19.44 40.62 -36.49
CA ALA A 632 19.08 41.93 -37.10
C ALA A 632 19.28 41.97 -38.64
N GLN A 633 18.42 42.62 -39.44
CA GLN A 633 17.89 43.99 -39.31
C GLN A 633 16.45 44.17 -39.85
N ILE A 634 15.97 45.43 -39.83
CA ILE A 634 14.67 45.93 -40.33
C ILE A 634 14.94 46.82 -41.56
N GLU A 635 14.14 46.74 -42.64
CA GLU A 635 13.53 47.91 -43.33
C GLU A 635 12.69 47.61 -44.61
N ARG A 636 11.55 48.34 -44.73
CA ARG A 636 10.86 48.94 -45.92
C ARG A 636 10.34 48.16 -47.16
N GLN A 637 8.99 48.23 -47.29
CA GLN A 637 8.16 48.77 -48.42
C GLN A 637 8.01 48.08 -49.81
N GLY A 638 6.80 48.25 -50.40
CA GLY A 638 6.33 47.77 -51.74
C GLY A 638 5.25 46.67 -51.62
N GLN A 639 3.97 46.74 -52.02
CA GLN A 639 3.14 47.42 -53.06
C GLN A 639 3.23 46.86 -54.51
N GLY A 640 2.04 46.56 -55.10
CA GLY A 640 1.79 45.96 -56.44
C GLY A 640 1.28 44.50 -56.32
N GLN A 641 0.15 44.03 -56.88
CA GLN A 641 -0.43 44.07 -58.26
C GLN A 641 0.41 43.31 -59.31
N ASN A 642 -0.16 42.51 -60.25
CA ASN A 642 -1.57 42.24 -60.59
C ASN A 642 -1.76 40.92 -61.39
N SER A 643 -3.02 40.43 -61.51
CA SER A 643 -3.53 39.49 -62.55
C SER A 643 -2.92 38.06 -62.61
N GLN A 644 -3.64 36.97 -62.93
CA GLN A 644 -5.02 36.69 -63.41
C GLN A 644 -5.35 35.20 -63.02
N ASN A 645 -6.46 34.49 -63.33
CA ASN A 645 -7.62 34.71 -64.22
C ASN A 645 -8.88 33.94 -63.71
N HIS A 646 -9.96 33.86 -64.50
CA HIS A 646 -11.25 33.20 -64.19
C HIS A 646 -11.90 32.57 -65.46
N PRO A 647 -13.13 31.97 -65.47
CA PRO A 647 -14.22 31.83 -64.45
C PRO A 647 -14.04 30.54 -63.60
N SER A 648 -14.99 29.71 -63.10
CA SER A 648 -16.47 29.59 -63.03
C SER A 648 -16.84 29.06 -61.61
N TYR A 649 -18.05 29.09 -61.01
CA TYR A 649 -19.48 29.05 -61.42
C TYR A 649 -20.04 27.66 -61.81
N GLN A 650 -21.08 27.10 -61.17
CA GLN A 650 -21.88 27.57 -60.00
C GLN A 650 -22.57 26.39 -59.25
N SER A 651 -23.13 26.67 -58.06
CA SER A 651 -23.80 25.76 -57.11
C SER A 651 -25.22 25.31 -57.50
N LEU A 652 -25.68 24.15 -56.97
CA LEU A 652 -27.06 23.93 -56.51
C LEU A 652 -27.21 22.68 -55.61
N ASP A 653 -28.18 22.74 -54.72
CA ASP A 653 -28.74 21.72 -53.79
C ASP A 653 -30.28 21.70 -54.10
N PRO A 654 -31.17 20.77 -53.65
CA PRO A 654 -31.00 19.60 -52.78
C PRO A 654 -31.82 18.32 -53.18
N ARG A 655 -31.86 17.35 -52.26
CA ARG A 655 -32.92 16.31 -52.01
C ARG A 655 -33.06 15.05 -52.90
N SER A 656 -33.09 13.93 -52.17
CA SER A 656 -34.03 12.78 -52.26
C SER A 656 -33.72 11.55 -53.15
N GLN A 657 -34.41 10.45 -52.79
CA GLN A 657 -34.57 9.15 -53.47
C GLN A 657 -33.44 8.10 -53.36
N SER A 658 -33.64 7.16 -52.42
CA SER A 658 -33.40 5.74 -52.64
C SER A 658 -34.47 5.17 -53.60
N PRO A 659 -34.16 4.14 -54.41
CA PRO A 659 -34.55 2.79 -54.02
C PRO A 659 -33.49 1.70 -54.29
N ASN A 660 -33.85 0.44 -53.97
CA ASN A 660 -33.01 -0.76 -54.08
C ASN A 660 -32.96 -1.36 -55.50
N ALA A 661 -32.17 -2.44 -55.62
CA ALA A 661 -32.22 -3.50 -56.64
C ALA A 661 -31.67 -3.17 -58.04
N ASP A 662 -31.11 -4.12 -58.81
CA ASP A 662 -30.51 -5.44 -58.52
C ASP A 662 -29.74 -5.88 -59.79
N TYR A 663 -28.68 -6.70 -59.68
CA TYR A 663 -28.17 -7.63 -60.72
C TYR A 663 -27.12 -8.56 -60.04
N GLU A 664 -27.40 -9.84 -59.79
CA GLU A 664 -27.21 -11.02 -60.69
C GLU A 664 -25.76 -11.52 -60.80
N LEU A 665 -25.44 -12.84 -60.79
CA LEU A 665 -26.20 -14.05 -60.39
C LEU A 665 -25.24 -15.26 -60.21
N HIS A 666 -25.83 -16.43 -59.88
CA HIS A 666 -25.28 -17.80 -59.75
C HIS A 666 -24.60 -18.12 -58.40
N GLU A 667 -25.19 -18.91 -57.47
CA GLU A 667 -25.83 -20.26 -57.54
C GLU A 667 -24.81 -21.41 -57.76
N PHE A 668 -24.96 -22.64 -57.27
CA PHE A 668 -25.98 -23.35 -56.45
C PHE A 668 -25.28 -24.02 -55.23
N GLY A 669 -25.91 -24.56 -54.18
CA GLY A 669 -27.33 -24.69 -53.79
C GLY A 669 -27.46 -25.59 -52.54
N SER A 670 -28.55 -25.50 -51.78
CA SER A 670 -28.83 -26.32 -50.56
C SER A 670 -29.74 -27.54 -50.88
N PRO A 671 -29.96 -28.55 -49.99
CA PRO A 671 -30.87 -28.38 -48.83
C PRO A 671 -30.66 -29.26 -47.56
N VAL A 672 -31.21 -28.77 -46.44
CA VAL A 672 -32.00 -29.45 -45.36
C VAL A 672 -31.64 -30.85 -44.80
N SER A 673 -31.57 -30.87 -43.45
CA SER A 673 -31.75 -31.88 -42.36
C SER A 673 -32.64 -33.15 -42.58
N PRO A 674 -32.83 -34.07 -41.58
CA PRO A 674 -32.16 -34.37 -40.29
C PRO A 674 -31.91 -35.91 -40.02
N VAL A 675 -31.62 -36.30 -38.75
CA VAL A 675 -31.81 -37.64 -38.11
C VAL A 675 -30.73 -38.74 -38.34
N GLY A 676 -30.38 -39.47 -37.27
CA GLY A 676 -30.27 -40.95 -37.35
C GLY A 676 -28.93 -41.65 -37.04
N GLN A 677 -28.73 -42.02 -35.76
CA GLN A 677 -28.22 -43.31 -35.24
C GLN A 677 -27.07 -44.15 -35.88
N ASP A 678 -26.24 -44.65 -34.95
CA ASP A 678 -25.69 -46.02 -34.82
C ASP A 678 -24.48 -46.53 -35.64
N THR A 679 -23.37 -46.68 -34.90
CA THR A 679 -22.36 -47.77 -34.88
C THR A 679 -21.78 -48.34 -36.17
N TYR A 680 -20.44 -48.38 -36.21
CA TYR A 680 -19.72 -49.63 -36.47
C TYR A 680 -18.52 -49.79 -35.52
N SER A 681 -18.24 -51.04 -35.14
CA SER A 681 -17.18 -51.47 -34.21
C SER A 681 -15.93 -51.97 -34.95
N GLU A 682 -14.80 -52.17 -34.24
CA GLU A 682 -14.04 -53.46 -34.09
C GLU A 682 -12.58 -53.23 -33.57
N VAL A 683 -12.15 -53.88 -32.45
CA VAL A 683 -11.29 -55.11 -32.30
C VAL A 683 -9.78 -54.86 -32.54
N HIS A 684 -8.78 -55.24 -31.70
CA HIS A 684 -8.65 -55.94 -30.38
C HIS A 684 -7.91 -55.04 -29.33
N SER A 685 -7.87 -55.23 -28.00
CA SER A 685 -8.43 -56.19 -27.02
C SER A 685 -7.59 -57.38 -26.44
N GLU A 686 -6.45 -57.15 -25.75
CA GLU A 686 -5.80 -58.12 -24.82
C GLU A 686 -5.10 -57.43 -23.63
N SER A 687 -4.76 -58.09 -22.51
CA SER A 687 -5.61 -58.75 -21.48
C SER A 687 -4.73 -59.34 -20.37
N ALA A 688 -5.05 -59.15 -19.07
CA ALA A 688 -4.60 -60.01 -17.97
C ALA A 688 -5.35 -59.67 -16.66
N THR A 689 -5.81 -60.70 -15.92
CA THR A 689 -6.45 -60.58 -14.60
C THR A 689 -5.83 -61.55 -13.60
N SER A 690 -6.02 -61.29 -12.30
CA SER A 690 -5.90 -62.34 -11.27
C SER A 690 -6.79 -62.05 -10.05
N ASP A 691 -7.63 -63.03 -9.71
CA ASP A 691 -8.47 -63.06 -8.49
C ASP A 691 -7.70 -63.63 -7.29
N VAL A 692 -8.08 -63.24 -6.07
CA VAL A 692 -8.19 -64.17 -4.92
C VAL A 692 -9.46 -63.84 -4.11
N ARG A 693 -10.16 -64.87 -3.63
CA ARG A 693 -11.42 -64.82 -2.85
C ARG A 693 -11.12 -64.84 -1.33
N HIS A 694 -12.02 -64.97 -0.35
CA HIS A 694 -13.42 -65.42 -0.24
C HIS A 694 -14.00 -64.93 1.11
N GLY A 695 -15.33 -64.90 1.26
CA GLY A 695 -15.99 -64.89 2.58
C GLY A 695 -17.46 -64.44 2.50
N SER A 696 -18.41 -65.28 2.89
CA SER A 696 -19.86 -65.00 2.77
C SER A 696 -20.67 -65.51 3.96
N MET A 697 -21.82 -64.89 4.21
CA MET A 697 -23.00 -65.52 4.82
C MET A 697 -24.28 -64.78 4.42
N VAL A 698 -25.44 -65.36 4.74
CA VAL A 698 -26.73 -65.15 4.03
C VAL A 698 -27.87 -64.97 5.02
N SER A 699 -28.82 -64.04 4.77
CA SER A 699 -30.27 -64.35 4.77
C SER A 699 -31.16 -63.21 4.24
N THR A 700 -32.27 -63.62 3.63
CA THR A 700 -33.31 -62.86 2.92
C THR A 700 -34.33 -62.14 3.82
N MET A 701 -34.96 -61.05 3.34
CA MET A 701 -36.39 -61.07 2.94
C MET A 701 -36.88 -59.80 2.21
N ASP A 702 -37.88 -60.02 1.34
CA ASP A 702 -38.67 -59.07 0.52
C ASP A 702 -39.90 -58.50 1.29
N GLU A 703 -40.79 -57.59 0.82
CA GLU A 703 -41.07 -56.92 -0.48
C GLU A 703 -41.98 -55.67 -0.29
N ARG A 704 -42.15 -54.82 -1.34
CA ARG A 704 -43.35 -53.96 -1.67
C ARG A 704 -43.76 -52.80 -0.74
N LEU A 705 -44.61 -51.82 -1.11
CA LEU A 705 -44.88 -51.04 -2.36
C LEU A 705 -45.65 -49.73 -1.98
N THR A 706 -45.85 -48.80 -2.92
CA THR A 706 -46.55 -47.49 -2.76
C THR A 706 -47.95 -47.50 -3.45
N PRO A 707 -48.71 -46.39 -3.70
CA PRO A 707 -48.67 -44.99 -3.20
C PRO A 707 -50.06 -44.34 -2.83
N GLY A 708 -50.03 -43.14 -2.22
CA GLY A 708 -50.72 -41.93 -2.72
C GLY A 708 -52.19 -41.61 -2.36
N LEU A 709 -52.44 -40.33 -1.99
CA LEU A 709 -53.58 -39.48 -2.42
C LEU A 709 -53.46 -38.06 -1.84
N GLY A 710 -54.17 -37.07 -2.41
CA GLY A 710 -54.24 -35.70 -1.91
C GLY A 710 -55.51 -34.98 -2.38
N TYR A 711 -55.87 -33.86 -1.76
CA TYR A 711 -56.99 -32.99 -2.13
C TYR A 711 -56.70 -31.54 -1.75
N ALA A 712 -57.36 -30.59 -2.43
CA ALA A 712 -57.17 -29.16 -2.23
C ALA A 712 -58.50 -28.40 -2.29
N ARG A 713 -58.60 -27.28 -1.55
CA ARG A 713 -59.37 -26.10 -2.00
C ARG A 713 -59.07 -24.82 -1.21
N ASN A 714 -59.35 -23.73 -1.92
CA ASN A 714 -59.49 -22.31 -1.61
C ASN A 714 -60.20 -22.03 -0.24
N ASP A 715 -60.17 -20.83 0.36
CA ASP A 715 -60.50 -19.51 -0.20
C ASP A 715 -59.66 -18.33 0.34
N ALA A 716 -59.85 -17.15 -0.26
CA ALA A 716 -59.23 -15.88 0.13
C ALA A 716 -60.30 -14.81 0.40
N PHE A 717 -59.98 -13.78 1.20
CA PHE A 717 -60.39 -12.39 0.95
C PHE A 717 -59.59 -11.41 1.83
N LEU A 718 -59.61 -10.12 1.46
CA LEU A 718 -58.95 -9.00 2.15
C LEU A 718 -59.94 -8.25 3.06
N ASP A 719 -59.45 -7.56 4.10
CA ASP A 719 -59.64 -6.10 4.20
C ASP A 719 -58.65 -5.44 5.21
N ALA A 720 -58.64 -4.10 5.31
CA ALA A 720 -57.62 -3.30 6.00
C ALA A 720 -58.13 -2.39 7.15
N GLY A 721 -57.25 -1.93 8.05
CA GLY A 721 -57.59 -0.96 9.12
C GLY A 721 -56.43 -0.48 10.01
N TYR A 722 -56.06 0.80 9.89
CA TYR A 722 -55.11 1.59 10.72
C TYR A 722 -55.83 2.30 11.91
N PRO A 723 -55.19 3.08 12.83
CA PRO A 723 -53.81 3.13 13.37
C PRO A 723 -53.69 3.41 14.93
N ARG A 724 -52.44 3.56 15.44
CA ARG A 724 -51.95 4.30 16.67
C ARG A 724 -51.89 3.60 18.06
N GLN A 725 -50.64 3.41 18.55
CA GLN A 725 -50.00 3.96 19.79
C GLN A 725 -50.76 4.11 21.16
N PRO A 726 -50.06 4.17 22.33
CA PRO A 726 -48.94 3.34 22.83
C PRO A 726 -48.94 3.08 24.39
N GLN A 727 -48.50 1.90 24.87
CA GLN A 727 -47.95 1.63 26.22
C GLN A 727 -47.39 0.19 26.25
N ARG A 728 -46.28 -0.25 26.88
CA ARG A 728 -45.53 0.02 28.14
C ARG A 728 -45.65 -1.19 29.10
N GLY A 729 -44.56 -1.94 29.31
CA GLY A 729 -44.41 -3.00 30.32
C GLY A 729 -44.94 -4.39 29.95
N GLU A 730 -44.45 -5.50 30.53
CA GLU A 730 -43.27 -5.70 31.39
C GLU A 730 -42.74 -7.15 31.26
N LEU A 731 -41.46 -7.32 31.65
CA LEU A 731 -40.71 -8.54 32.00
C LEU A 731 -41.42 -9.91 32.04
N SER A 732 -40.94 -10.85 31.21
CA SER A 732 -40.46 -12.19 31.66
C SER A 732 -39.51 -12.80 30.63
#